data_AF-A0A8B9JSK2-F1
#
_entry.id   AF-A0A8B9JSK2-F1
#
_cell.length_a   1.000
_cell.length_b   1.000
_cell.length_c   1.000
_cell.angle_alpha   90.00
_cell.angle_beta   90.00
_cell.angle_gamma   90.00
#
_symmetry.space_group_name_H-M   'P 1'
#
loop_
_entity.id
_entity.type
_entity.pdbx_description
1 polymer ?
#
loop_
_entity_poly.entity_id
_entity_poly.type
_entity_poly.pdbx_seq_one_letter_code
_entity_poly.pdbx_strand_id
1 'polypeptide(L)'
;MFPCWYSTACKMDDPKLFSAIQFPTFVYIQPRSQLNLHNMGFIMDKQPEANTINTGAFPLSSHISQTFFKPPSVNSIPSLYSLALCAMMPDSYVCSLCDEGLQDPVTIPCGETFCLECIKNYWDQADHVGIYSCPQCRATFTPRPVLRRNVPNVGPQDSPSPLPELAPFPYLKRDVLCDFCTGRRNRAVKSCLVCLAYYCETHVKPHYESTTFKRHKLVDETGHLDRKICPQHEKGLELFCRSDQMCICVLCTVREHRSHNTVSAEEERAEKQKLLVVTQTEVQHIIQERMKELQELRHNVEVLKGNAHRAQAASDKIFSEMLQSVERWHAEICQLIQANLKSAMAQAQSYVERLEQEIMELQRRDAELRQILDTEDNIHFLQNFPALSVAPEPMVPKVLINPEFSFGEVTKTATDMKEHLDDICKKEMNNMSKKVSDIPVYILNPRSGGRFKAPGRADLQEPKTRADFLKHAIKLTFDPNTAYKELVLSEGNRRVVRKRTTQFYPEHPERFDGFCQILCAEPLSESRYYWEVEWSGEFSIGVAYSGISRKGKNSHSLLGYNDRSWSLLCSESGYSAWHNKTEKDLPISARTTRIGVYLDFPGNSLSFYSVSESMELIYRFQARFSEPLYAGFGVGACVSLCSLEKSTQTYH
;
A
#
# COMPACT_ATOMS: atom_id res chain seq x y z
N MET A 1 -52.77 -4.41 -18.79
CA MET A 1 -53.82 -5.06 -17.98
C MET A 1 -53.14 -6.17 -17.19
N PHE A 2 -53.43 -6.32 -15.89
CA PHE A 2 -52.83 -7.32 -14.97
C PHE A 2 -53.30 -8.77 -15.29
N PRO A 3 -52.79 -9.87 -14.65
CA PRO A 3 -51.94 -10.02 -13.44
C PRO A 3 -50.58 -10.74 -13.71
N CYS A 4 -49.63 -11.01 -12.79
CA CYS A 4 -49.53 -11.07 -11.30
C CYS A 4 -49.94 -12.42 -10.64
N TRP A 5 -49.39 -12.70 -9.43
CA TRP A 5 -49.36 -13.97 -8.63
C TRP A 5 -48.28 -14.97 -9.08
N TYR A 6 -47.58 -15.77 -8.25
CA TYR A 6 -47.54 -16.13 -6.80
C TYR A 6 -46.06 -16.03 -6.28
N SER A 7 -45.57 -16.24 -5.04
CA SER A 7 -46.02 -16.53 -3.65
C SER A 7 -44.90 -15.98 -2.70
N THR A 8 -44.99 -15.64 -1.40
CA THR A 8 -45.92 -15.89 -0.26
C THR A 8 -45.64 -17.15 0.61
N ALA A 9 -44.68 -17.05 1.55
CA ALA A 9 -44.50 -17.80 2.83
C ALA A 9 -43.22 -17.31 3.57
N CYS A 10 -43.09 -17.19 4.90
CA CYS A 10 -44.03 -17.18 6.04
C CYS A 10 -43.43 -16.32 7.18
N LYS A 11 -44.28 -15.74 8.05
CA LYS A 11 -43.91 -15.20 9.37
C LYS A 11 -44.36 -16.16 10.48
N MET A 12 -43.62 -16.20 11.58
CA MET A 12 -44.10 -16.70 12.88
C MET A 12 -43.51 -15.86 14.01
N ASP A 13 -44.39 -15.22 14.77
CA ASP A 13 -44.13 -14.59 16.08
C ASP A 13 -44.99 -15.36 17.11
N ASP A 14 -44.44 -15.79 18.25
CA ASP A 14 -45.21 -16.00 19.49
C ASP A 14 -44.27 -15.96 20.73
N PRO A 15 -44.59 -15.25 21.83
CA PRO A 15 -43.69 -15.06 22.98
C PRO A 15 -44.13 -15.81 24.27
N LYS A 16 -43.48 -15.46 25.40
CA LYS A 16 -43.58 -16.03 26.78
C LYS A 16 -42.53 -17.14 27.02
N LEU A 17 -42.02 -17.38 28.25
CA LEU A 17 -42.44 -16.90 29.58
C LEU A 17 -41.38 -16.06 30.34
N PHE A 18 -41.84 -15.45 31.44
CA PHE A 18 -41.05 -14.67 32.41
C PHE A 18 -40.20 -15.54 33.34
N SER A 19 -39.08 -14.97 33.83
CA SER A 19 -38.59 -14.92 35.23
C SER A 19 -37.07 -15.11 35.36
N ALA A 20 -36.36 -14.60 36.38
CA ALA A 20 -36.53 -13.40 37.20
C ALA A 20 -35.26 -13.15 38.06
N ILE A 21 -35.07 -11.91 38.52
CA ILE A 21 -34.35 -11.52 39.78
C ILE A 21 -32.79 -11.56 39.82
N GLN A 22 -32.25 -10.45 40.34
CA GLN A 22 -30.94 -10.20 40.99
C GLN A 22 -29.60 -10.15 40.21
N PHE A 23 -28.90 -9.03 40.44
CA PHE A 23 -27.45 -8.83 40.31
C PHE A 23 -26.68 -9.66 41.35
N PRO A 24 -25.37 -9.89 41.10
CA PRO A 24 -24.36 -9.83 42.16
C PRO A 24 -23.37 -8.65 41.97
N THR A 25 -22.74 -8.26 43.08
CA THR A 25 -21.84 -7.11 43.24
C THR A 25 -20.42 -7.35 42.71
N PHE A 26 -19.63 -6.27 42.66
CA PHE A 26 -18.16 -6.28 42.48
C PHE A 26 -17.43 -7.37 43.28
N VAL A 27 -16.40 -7.96 42.68
CA VAL A 27 -15.24 -8.50 43.41
C VAL A 27 -13.94 -8.00 42.76
N TYR A 28 -13.09 -7.38 43.57
CA TYR A 28 -11.77 -6.89 43.21
C TYR A 28 -10.75 -8.02 43.46
N ILE A 29 -9.87 -8.34 42.50
CA ILE A 29 -8.77 -9.31 42.73
C ILE A 29 -7.46 -8.73 42.18
N GLN A 30 -6.52 -8.45 43.09
CA GLN A 30 -5.13 -8.09 42.75
C GLN A 30 -4.30 -9.35 42.48
N PRO A 31 -3.35 -9.32 41.53
CA PRO A 31 -2.21 -10.24 41.55
C PRO A 31 -1.34 -9.99 42.79
N ARG A 32 -0.84 -11.07 43.40
CA ARG A 32 0.04 -11.01 44.58
C ARG A 32 1.46 -10.60 44.21
N SER A 33 2.10 -9.83 45.09
CA SER A 33 3.55 -9.90 45.32
C SER A 33 3.81 -10.10 46.82
N GLN A 34 4.13 -11.31 47.24
CA GLN A 34 4.62 -11.57 48.59
C GLN A 34 6.11 -11.26 48.67
N LEU A 35 6.54 -10.57 49.73
CA LEU A 35 7.69 -10.95 50.54
C LEU A 35 7.58 -10.26 51.91
N ASN A 36 8.13 -10.88 52.95
CA ASN A 36 7.90 -10.51 54.34
C ASN A 36 8.95 -9.51 54.85
N LEU A 37 8.60 -8.68 55.84
CA LEU A 37 9.07 -8.87 57.23
C LEU A 37 8.42 -7.87 58.22
N HIS A 38 8.11 -8.34 59.42
CA HIS A 38 7.92 -7.53 60.63
C HIS A 38 9.29 -6.96 61.07
N ASN A 39 9.40 -5.83 61.78
CA ASN A 39 8.80 -5.63 63.11
C ASN A 39 8.79 -4.15 63.56
N MET A 40 8.16 -3.87 64.72
CA MET A 40 8.08 -2.54 65.32
C MET A 40 9.40 -2.03 65.93
N GLY A 41 9.54 -0.70 66.00
CA GLY A 41 10.50 0.03 66.85
C GLY A 41 9.91 1.37 67.29
N PHE A 42 9.84 1.61 68.61
CA PHE A 42 9.37 2.88 69.21
C PHE A 42 10.46 3.97 69.14
N ILE A 43 10.05 5.24 69.25
CA ILE A 43 10.46 6.13 70.36
C ILE A 43 9.56 7.39 70.39
N MET A 44 9.37 7.95 71.59
CA MET A 44 8.56 9.13 71.88
C MET A 44 9.47 10.36 72.06
N ASP A 45 8.96 11.58 71.86
CA ASP A 45 9.00 12.57 72.97
C ASP A 45 8.16 13.86 72.79
N LYS A 46 7.62 14.31 73.93
CA LYS A 46 7.45 15.70 74.43
C LYS A 46 6.75 16.81 73.61
N GLN A 47 5.48 17.01 74.00
CA GLN A 47 4.89 18.26 74.55
C GLN A 47 5.86 19.12 75.42
N PRO A 48 5.60 20.42 75.74
CA PRO A 48 4.28 20.92 76.19
C PRO A 48 3.87 22.40 75.90
N GLU A 49 2.64 22.73 76.32
CA GLU A 49 2.12 23.93 77.03
C GLU A 49 2.71 25.34 76.78
N ALA A 50 1.94 26.45 76.74
CA ALA A 50 0.47 26.73 76.76
C ALA A 50 0.25 28.23 76.32
N ASN A 51 -0.79 29.04 76.62
CA ASN A 51 -1.99 28.96 77.47
C ASN A 51 -3.06 30.05 77.11
N THR A 52 -4.19 30.09 77.85
CA THR A 52 -5.13 31.22 78.19
C THR A 52 -5.18 32.52 77.34
N ILE A 53 -6.33 33.19 77.07
CA ILE A 53 -7.75 33.01 77.44
C ILE A 53 -8.68 33.87 76.53
N ASN A 54 -9.90 33.40 76.20
CA ASN A 54 -11.09 34.11 75.66
C ASN A 54 -10.95 34.99 74.38
N THR A 55 -11.98 35.29 73.58
CA THR A 55 -13.43 34.99 73.61
C THR A 55 -13.88 34.22 72.34
N GLY A 56 -15.07 33.62 72.36
CA GLY A 56 -15.51 32.70 71.29
C GLY A 56 -16.38 33.32 70.18
N ALA A 57 -16.01 33.04 68.93
CA ALA A 57 -16.90 33.00 67.77
C ALA A 57 -16.38 31.92 66.79
N PHE A 58 -17.24 31.02 66.32
CA PHE A 58 -16.89 29.96 65.34
C PHE A 58 -17.69 30.14 64.04
N PRO A 59 -17.19 29.66 62.88
CA PRO A 59 -17.06 30.55 61.73
C PRO A 59 -17.49 29.94 60.37
N LEU A 60 -17.35 30.72 59.31
CA LEU A 60 -17.22 30.23 57.93
C LEU A 60 -15.99 30.90 57.28
N SER A 61 -14.88 30.18 57.17
CA SER A 61 -13.63 30.70 56.58
C SER A 61 -13.55 30.38 55.08
N SER A 62 -13.41 31.41 54.26
CA SER A 62 -13.18 31.32 52.82
C SER A 62 -11.68 31.37 52.50
N HIS A 63 -10.99 30.22 52.56
CA HIS A 63 -9.60 30.13 52.11
C HIS A 63 -9.49 29.90 50.60
N ILE A 64 -9.39 31.01 49.85
CA ILE A 64 -8.88 31.01 48.48
C ILE A 64 -7.36 30.84 48.53
N SER A 65 -6.89 29.60 48.42
CA SER A 65 -5.46 29.30 48.27
C SER A 65 -5.01 29.53 46.82
N GLN A 66 -4.39 30.69 46.56
CA GLN A 66 -3.72 30.95 45.28
C GLN A 66 -2.46 30.08 45.16
N THR A 67 -2.52 29.03 44.33
CA THR A 67 -1.33 28.24 43.98
C THR A 67 -0.79 28.65 42.60
N PHE A 68 0.37 29.31 42.59
CA PHE A 68 1.11 29.60 41.36
C PHE A 68 1.57 28.30 40.69
N PHE A 69 0.97 27.94 39.56
CA PHE A 69 1.52 26.89 38.69
C PHE A 69 2.78 27.39 37.97
N LYS A 70 3.94 27.12 38.58
CA LYS A 70 5.25 27.26 37.95
C LYS A 70 5.52 26.01 37.10
N PRO A 71 5.93 26.12 35.83
CA PRO A 71 6.13 24.94 34.97
C PRO A 71 7.27 24.06 35.51
N PRO A 72 7.15 22.72 35.43
CA PRO A 72 8.20 21.81 35.88
C PRO A 72 9.45 21.91 34.97
N SER A 73 10.63 21.94 35.59
CA SER A 73 11.91 21.96 34.88
C SER A 73 12.19 20.61 34.22
N VAL A 74 12.65 20.63 32.97
CA VAL A 74 13.08 19.43 32.22
C VAL A 74 14.24 18.76 32.95
N ASN A 75 14.02 17.53 33.45
CA ASN A 75 14.97 16.41 33.40
C ASN A 75 14.37 15.13 34.01
N SER A 76 14.98 13.97 33.67
CA SER A 76 14.71 12.65 34.28
C SER A 76 13.26 12.13 34.25
N ILE A 77 12.67 12.03 33.06
CA ILE A 77 11.72 10.95 32.73
C ILE A 77 12.34 10.13 31.59
N PRO A 78 12.56 8.80 31.73
CA PRO A 78 12.96 7.96 30.61
C PRO A 78 11.88 7.97 29.54
N SER A 79 12.24 8.33 28.30
CA SER A 79 11.29 8.44 27.20
C SER A 79 10.58 7.12 26.94
N LEU A 80 9.26 7.16 26.67
CA LEU A 80 8.45 5.99 26.30
C LEU A 80 8.96 5.27 25.04
N TYR A 81 9.80 5.93 24.23
CA TYR A 81 10.58 5.31 23.16
C TYR A 81 11.40 4.09 23.65
N SER A 82 11.88 4.09 24.90
CA SER A 82 12.73 3.02 25.44
C SER A 82 11.98 1.74 25.83
N LEU A 83 10.66 1.80 26.00
CA LEU A 83 9.83 0.61 26.29
C LEU A 83 9.09 0.10 25.05
N ALA A 84 8.81 0.97 24.08
CA ALA A 84 8.30 0.57 22.77
C ALA A 84 9.33 -0.27 21.96
N LEU A 85 10.63 -0.03 22.17
CA LEU A 85 11.70 -0.66 21.39
C LEU A 85 11.92 -2.17 21.68
N CYS A 86 11.28 -2.72 22.71
CA CYS A 86 11.44 -4.14 23.10
C CYS A 86 10.23 -5.03 22.74
N ALA A 87 9.22 -4.47 22.06
CA ALA A 87 7.94 -5.15 21.77
C ALA A 87 7.51 -5.06 20.28
N MET A 88 8.42 -4.63 19.39
CA MET A 88 8.16 -4.43 17.96
C MET A 88 9.30 -4.99 17.09
N MET A 89 9.67 -6.26 17.30
CA MET A 89 10.36 -7.04 16.27
C MET A 89 9.29 -7.60 15.33
N PRO A 90 9.33 -7.33 14.01
CA PRO A 90 8.32 -7.83 13.08
C PRO A 90 8.42 -9.35 12.92
N ASP A 91 7.30 -10.00 12.58
CA ASP A 91 7.19 -11.46 12.38
C ASP A 91 8.11 -12.00 11.25
N SER A 92 8.73 -11.12 10.45
CA SER A 92 9.59 -11.40 9.30
C SER A 92 10.96 -12.05 9.63
N TYR A 93 11.13 -12.62 10.83
CA TYR A 93 12.38 -13.24 11.28
C TYR A 93 12.26 -14.71 11.69
N VAL A 94 11.07 -15.32 11.58
CA VAL A 94 10.82 -16.74 11.86
C VAL A 94 10.82 -17.54 10.56
N CYS A 95 11.38 -18.76 10.56
CA CYS A 95 11.39 -19.65 9.41
C CYS A 95 10.18 -20.59 9.40
N SER A 96 9.27 -20.46 8.43
CA SER A 96 8.06 -21.30 8.31
C SER A 96 8.29 -22.80 7.95
N LEU A 97 9.51 -23.29 8.13
CA LEU A 97 9.91 -24.70 7.97
C LEU A 97 10.46 -25.32 9.27
N CYS A 98 10.72 -24.52 10.30
CA CYS A 98 11.18 -25.00 11.61
C CYS A 98 10.64 -24.19 12.80
N ASP A 99 9.85 -23.14 12.55
CA ASP A 99 9.23 -22.23 13.53
C ASP A 99 10.20 -21.56 14.53
N GLU A 100 11.51 -21.61 14.21
CA GLU A 100 12.59 -20.93 14.92
C GLU A 100 13.06 -19.67 14.16
N GLY A 101 13.84 -18.83 14.83
CA GLY A 101 14.47 -17.65 14.23
C GLY A 101 15.47 -18.01 13.11
N LEU A 102 15.46 -17.25 12.02
CA LEU A 102 16.21 -17.52 10.79
C LEU A 102 17.73 -17.71 11.00
N GLN A 103 18.20 -18.95 10.93
CA GLN A 103 19.61 -19.33 10.86
C GLN A 103 20.07 -19.43 9.41
N ASP A 104 21.17 -18.74 9.05
CA ASP A 104 21.62 -18.60 7.65
C ASP A 104 20.46 -18.25 6.69
N PRO A 105 19.80 -17.08 6.83
CA PRO A 105 18.67 -16.70 5.98
C PRO A 105 19.03 -16.70 4.50
N VAL A 106 18.15 -17.26 3.67
CA VAL A 106 18.22 -17.23 2.21
C VAL A 106 16.87 -16.82 1.65
N THR A 107 16.86 -15.76 0.83
CA THR A 107 15.68 -15.37 0.05
C THR A 107 15.65 -16.14 -1.27
N ILE A 108 14.56 -16.84 -1.55
CA ILE A 108 14.35 -17.56 -2.81
C ILE A 108 13.64 -16.65 -3.85
N PRO A 109 13.59 -16.99 -5.15
CA PRO A 109 13.20 -16.04 -6.20
C PRO A 109 11.78 -15.45 -6.12
N CYS A 110 10.89 -15.99 -5.28
CA CYS A 110 9.57 -15.41 -5.00
C CYS A 110 9.55 -14.39 -3.85
N GLY A 111 10.70 -14.03 -3.28
CA GLY A 111 10.84 -13.05 -2.18
C GLY A 111 10.77 -13.63 -0.76
N GLU A 112 10.36 -14.89 -0.63
CA GLU A 112 10.24 -15.56 0.67
C GLU A 112 11.61 -15.99 1.22
N THR A 113 11.77 -15.94 2.55
CA THR A 113 13.07 -16.15 3.22
C THR A 113 13.00 -17.28 4.24
N PHE A 114 13.95 -18.20 4.17
CA PHE A 114 14.03 -19.41 5.00
C PHE A 114 15.46 -19.63 5.51
N CYS A 115 15.65 -20.48 6.52
CA CYS A 115 16.98 -20.99 6.87
C CYS A 115 17.54 -21.79 5.67
N LEU A 116 18.81 -21.55 5.32
CA LEU A 116 19.50 -22.20 4.19
C LEU A 116 19.26 -23.71 4.13
N GLU A 117 19.48 -24.39 5.26
CA GLU A 117 19.41 -25.84 5.34
C GLU A 117 17.96 -26.35 5.31
N CYS A 118 17.00 -25.60 5.84
CA CYS A 118 15.58 -25.96 5.81
C CYS A 118 15.02 -25.96 4.38
N ILE A 119 15.24 -24.88 3.61
CA ILE A 119 14.75 -24.81 2.23
C ILE A 119 15.53 -25.74 1.29
N LYS A 120 16.81 -26.00 1.58
CA LYS A 120 17.60 -27.02 0.91
C LYS A 120 17.02 -28.42 1.13
N ASN A 121 16.80 -28.84 2.39
CA ASN A 121 16.23 -30.14 2.74
C ASN A 121 14.79 -30.34 2.20
N TYR A 122 14.01 -29.26 2.09
CA TYR A 122 12.69 -29.28 1.45
C TYR A 122 12.79 -29.53 -0.06
N TRP A 123 13.79 -28.94 -0.73
CA TRP A 123 14.03 -29.16 -2.17
C TRP A 123 14.75 -30.46 -2.50
N ASP A 124 15.61 -30.98 -1.62
CA ASP A 124 16.29 -32.28 -1.81
C ASP A 124 15.27 -33.44 -1.93
N GLN A 125 14.14 -33.34 -1.23
CA GLN A 125 13.02 -34.27 -1.36
C GLN A 125 12.37 -34.25 -2.77
N ALA A 126 12.45 -33.11 -3.47
CA ALA A 126 11.85 -32.90 -4.79
C ALA A 126 12.83 -33.11 -5.97
N ASP A 127 14.11 -33.40 -5.72
CA ASP A 127 15.13 -33.59 -6.78
C ASP A 127 14.74 -34.71 -7.78
N HIS A 128 14.01 -35.73 -7.33
CA HIS A 128 13.51 -36.83 -8.18
C HIS A 128 12.36 -36.42 -9.13
N VAL A 129 11.72 -35.27 -8.88
CA VAL A 129 10.67 -34.68 -9.74
C VAL A 129 11.24 -33.56 -10.61
N GLY A 130 12.32 -32.91 -10.17
CA GLY A 130 12.99 -31.81 -10.88
C GLY A 130 12.21 -30.48 -10.87
N ILE A 131 11.07 -30.41 -10.17
CA ILE A 131 10.22 -29.22 -10.02
C ILE A 131 10.23 -28.81 -8.54
N TYR A 132 10.69 -27.60 -8.26
CA TYR A 132 10.93 -27.12 -6.90
C TYR A 132 9.89 -26.06 -6.52
N SER A 133 9.19 -26.22 -5.40
CA SER A 133 8.16 -25.28 -4.93
C SER A 133 8.63 -24.39 -3.78
N CYS A 134 8.10 -23.19 -3.65
CA CYS A 134 8.14 -22.45 -2.40
C CYS A 134 7.18 -23.10 -1.37
N PRO A 135 7.60 -23.38 -0.12
CA PRO A 135 6.70 -23.88 0.92
C PRO A 135 5.50 -22.97 1.20
N GLN A 136 5.75 -21.66 1.25
CA GLN A 136 4.77 -20.65 1.67
C GLN A 136 3.83 -20.23 0.53
N CYS A 137 4.36 -19.71 -0.58
CA CYS A 137 3.54 -19.18 -1.68
C CYS A 137 3.31 -20.17 -2.85
N ARG A 138 3.88 -21.38 -2.78
CA ARG A 138 3.74 -22.47 -3.78
C ARG A 138 4.22 -22.16 -5.21
N ALA A 139 4.88 -21.02 -5.43
CA ALA A 139 5.55 -20.72 -6.69
C ALA A 139 6.56 -21.83 -7.06
N THR A 140 6.56 -22.26 -8.33
CA THR A 140 7.42 -23.35 -8.82
C THR A 140 8.61 -22.83 -9.62
N PHE A 141 9.72 -23.57 -9.56
CA PHE A 141 10.99 -23.22 -10.19
C PHE A 141 11.55 -24.42 -10.94
N THR A 142 11.98 -24.19 -12.18
CA THR A 142 12.78 -25.11 -12.99
C THR A 142 13.80 -24.27 -13.79
N PRO A 143 15.13 -24.56 -13.73
CA PRO A 143 15.81 -25.52 -12.86
C PRO A 143 15.81 -25.10 -11.37
N ARG A 144 16.46 -25.89 -10.51
CA ARG A 144 16.61 -25.63 -9.07
C ARG A 144 17.27 -24.26 -8.81
N PRO A 145 16.68 -23.35 -8.01
CA PRO A 145 17.30 -22.07 -7.71
C PRO A 145 18.59 -22.20 -6.90
N VAL A 146 19.60 -21.39 -7.25
CA VAL A 146 20.88 -21.36 -6.53
C VAL A 146 20.74 -20.52 -5.24
N LEU A 147 20.64 -21.22 -4.11
CA LEU A 147 20.61 -20.62 -2.77
C LEU A 147 21.91 -19.85 -2.46
N ARG A 148 21.79 -18.66 -1.87
CA ARG A 148 22.92 -17.84 -1.39
C ARG A 148 22.56 -17.23 -0.04
N ARG A 149 23.48 -17.29 0.95
CA ARG A 149 23.31 -16.65 2.26
C ARG A 149 23.08 -15.14 2.10
N ASN A 150 22.02 -14.63 2.73
CA ASN A 150 21.84 -13.21 2.98
C ASN A 150 22.74 -12.80 4.15
N VAL A 151 23.78 -11.99 3.91
CA VAL A 151 24.53 -11.34 4.99
C VAL A 151 23.64 -10.22 5.56
N PRO A 152 23.38 -10.14 6.88
CA PRO A 152 22.51 -9.11 7.45
C PRO A 152 23.12 -7.70 7.34
N ASN A 153 22.77 -6.95 6.30
CA ASN A 153 23.24 -5.58 6.11
C ASN A 153 22.35 -4.57 6.86
N VAL A 154 22.45 -4.57 8.19
CA VAL A 154 21.70 -3.63 9.06
C VAL A 154 22.55 -2.39 9.34
N GLY A 155 22.48 -1.41 8.44
CA GLY A 155 23.09 -0.09 8.63
C GLY A 155 22.97 0.81 7.41
N PRO A 156 22.63 2.11 7.57
CA PRO A 156 22.61 3.05 6.46
C PRO A 156 24.05 3.46 6.07
N GLN A 157 24.66 2.74 5.13
CA GLN A 157 25.98 3.11 4.59
C GLN A 157 25.87 4.01 3.36
N ASP A 158 26.07 5.32 3.57
CA ASP A 158 26.44 6.28 2.53
C ASP A 158 27.90 6.08 2.06
N SER A 159 28.22 4.88 1.56
CA SER A 159 29.42 4.63 0.76
C SER A 159 29.35 3.26 0.07
N PRO A 160 29.62 3.16 -1.24
CA PRO A 160 29.80 1.87 -1.89
C PRO A 160 31.15 1.27 -1.49
N SER A 161 31.13 0.19 -0.69
CA SER A 161 32.32 -0.64 -0.48
C SER A 161 32.87 -1.15 -1.82
N PRO A 162 34.20 -1.13 -2.06
CA PRO A 162 34.76 -1.62 -3.31
C PRO A 162 34.38 -3.08 -3.56
N LEU A 163 33.73 -3.34 -4.70
CA LEU A 163 33.53 -4.71 -5.17
C LEU A 163 34.90 -5.38 -5.37
N PRO A 164 35.09 -6.65 -4.95
CA PRO A 164 36.36 -7.35 -5.14
C PRO A 164 36.82 -7.29 -6.59
N GLU A 165 38.09 -6.92 -6.82
CA GLU A 165 38.65 -6.81 -8.16
C GLU A 165 38.76 -8.20 -8.80
N LEU A 166 37.76 -8.56 -9.61
CA LEU A 166 37.71 -9.81 -10.38
C LEU A 166 38.72 -9.77 -11.53
N ALA A 167 40.01 -9.83 -11.19
CA ALA A 167 41.13 -9.80 -12.12
C ALA A 167 40.96 -10.86 -13.23
N PRO A 168 40.75 -10.46 -14.50
CA PRO A 168 40.56 -11.41 -15.58
C PRO A 168 41.81 -12.29 -15.77
N PHE A 169 41.60 -13.61 -15.82
CA PHE A 169 42.65 -14.61 -16.11
C PHE A 169 43.87 -14.56 -15.15
N PRO A 170 43.72 -14.95 -13.87
CA PRO A 170 44.77 -14.85 -12.85
C PRO A 170 46.06 -15.64 -13.18
N TYR A 171 46.01 -16.54 -14.16
CA TYR A 171 47.15 -17.31 -14.66
C TYR A 171 48.06 -16.55 -15.65
N LEU A 172 47.66 -15.37 -16.16
CA LEU A 172 48.49 -14.55 -17.07
C LEU A 172 49.67 -13.83 -16.40
N LYS A 173 49.71 -13.78 -15.06
CA LYS A 173 50.79 -13.15 -14.28
C LYS A 173 51.66 -14.20 -13.57
N ARG A 174 52.41 -15.00 -14.35
CA ARG A 174 53.52 -15.82 -13.83
C ARG A 174 54.84 -15.29 -14.41
N ASP A 175 55.77 -14.88 -13.55
CA ASP A 175 57.12 -14.49 -13.96
C ASP A 175 57.85 -15.69 -14.56
N VAL A 176 58.06 -15.68 -15.88
CA VAL A 176 58.85 -16.70 -16.58
C VAL A 176 60.34 -16.36 -16.47
N LEU A 177 61.19 -17.37 -16.34
CA LEU A 177 62.64 -17.22 -16.17
C LEU A 177 63.38 -17.61 -17.46
N CYS A 178 64.58 -17.06 -17.66
CA CYS A 178 65.42 -17.38 -18.81
C CYS A 178 66.14 -18.73 -18.64
N ASP A 179 66.12 -19.55 -19.69
CA ASP A 179 66.69 -20.90 -19.70
C ASP A 179 68.22 -20.94 -19.78
N PHE A 180 68.82 -19.92 -20.40
CA PHE A 180 70.26 -19.83 -20.66
C PHE A 180 71.06 -19.17 -19.52
N CYS A 181 70.39 -18.73 -18.44
CA CYS A 181 71.08 -18.19 -17.27
C CYS A 181 71.73 -19.28 -16.42
N THR A 182 73.06 -19.31 -16.39
CA THR A 182 73.84 -20.10 -15.42
C THR A 182 73.73 -19.51 -14.02
N GLY A 183 73.30 -20.32 -13.04
CA GLY A 183 73.09 -19.88 -11.66
C GLY A 183 71.72 -19.23 -11.42
N ARG A 184 71.69 -18.00 -10.89
CA ARG A 184 70.43 -17.27 -10.68
C ARG A 184 69.82 -16.90 -12.02
N ARG A 185 68.65 -17.48 -12.34
CA ARG A 185 67.92 -17.16 -13.58
C ARG A 185 67.26 -15.77 -13.50
N ASN A 186 67.51 -14.94 -14.51
CA ASN A 186 66.83 -13.65 -14.67
C ASN A 186 65.43 -13.86 -15.26
N ARG A 187 64.50 -12.91 -15.04
CA ARG A 187 63.18 -12.91 -15.70
C ARG A 187 63.36 -12.85 -17.22
N ALA A 188 62.54 -13.62 -17.94
CA ALA A 188 62.45 -13.55 -19.38
C ALA A 188 61.75 -12.25 -19.83
N VAL A 189 62.13 -11.75 -21.01
CA VAL A 189 61.56 -10.58 -21.68
C VAL A 189 61.07 -10.92 -23.10
N LYS A 190 61.55 -12.03 -23.67
CA LYS A 190 61.06 -12.62 -24.93
C LYS A 190 61.14 -14.14 -24.87
N SER A 191 60.30 -14.78 -25.68
CA SER A 191 60.39 -16.19 -26.05
C SER A 191 60.67 -16.33 -27.55
N CYS A 192 61.43 -17.35 -27.94
CA CYS A 192 61.75 -17.58 -29.35
C CYS A 192 60.95 -18.77 -29.91
N LEU A 193 60.17 -18.54 -30.97
CA LEU A 193 59.34 -19.58 -31.60
C LEU A 193 60.15 -20.59 -32.44
N VAL A 194 61.45 -20.34 -32.65
CA VAL A 194 62.37 -21.22 -33.39
C VAL A 194 63.28 -22.02 -32.44
N CYS A 195 63.76 -21.40 -31.37
CA CYS A 195 64.60 -22.07 -30.36
C CYS A 195 63.78 -22.76 -29.25
N LEU A 196 62.47 -22.49 -29.18
CA LEU A 196 61.54 -23.03 -28.18
C LEU A 196 61.98 -22.79 -26.72
N ALA A 197 62.59 -21.64 -26.45
CA ALA A 197 63.13 -21.26 -25.15
C ALA A 197 62.88 -19.78 -24.80
N TYR A 198 63.08 -19.43 -23.53
CA TYR A 198 62.88 -18.10 -22.96
C TYR A 198 64.20 -17.35 -22.68
N TYR A 199 64.20 -16.05 -22.98
CA TYR A 199 65.39 -15.20 -22.99
C TYR A 199 65.18 -13.96 -22.12
N CYS A 200 66.16 -13.65 -21.27
CA CYS A 200 66.28 -12.37 -20.59
C CYS A 200 67.04 -11.35 -21.46
N GLU A 201 67.06 -10.09 -21.05
CA GLU A 201 67.62 -8.95 -21.80
C GLU A 201 69.07 -9.15 -22.28
N THR A 202 69.87 -9.96 -21.58
CA THR A 202 71.24 -10.29 -22.01
C THR A 202 71.28 -11.38 -23.08
N HIS A 203 70.48 -12.44 -22.93
CA HIS A 203 70.52 -13.61 -23.80
C HIS A 203 69.65 -13.48 -25.06
N VAL A 204 68.75 -12.50 -25.12
CA VAL A 204 68.01 -12.19 -26.35
C VAL A 204 68.87 -11.45 -27.39
N LYS A 205 69.92 -10.72 -26.97
CA LYS A 205 70.76 -9.88 -27.86
C LYS A 205 71.27 -10.57 -29.13
N PRO A 206 71.77 -11.84 -29.10
CA PRO A 206 72.17 -12.55 -30.31
C PRO A 206 71.07 -12.61 -31.38
N HIS A 207 69.79 -12.66 -31.02
CA HIS A 207 68.67 -12.62 -31.97
C HIS A 207 68.48 -11.25 -32.64
N TYR A 208 68.88 -10.15 -31.99
CA TYR A 208 68.83 -8.80 -32.57
C TYR A 208 70.12 -8.43 -33.31
N GLU A 209 71.25 -9.02 -32.95
CA GLU A 209 72.58 -8.62 -33.41
C GLU A 209 73.16 -9.56 -34.48
N SER A 210 73.06 -10.89 -34.29
CA SER A 210 73.64 -11.89 -35.21
C SER A 210 72.81 -12.10 -36.46
N THR A 211 73.48 -12.14 -37.62
CA THR A 211 72.86 -12.44 -38.94
C THR A 211 72.17 -13.80 -38.97
N THR A 212 72.68 -14.80 -38.25
CA THR A 212 72.08 -16.14 -38.15
C THR A 212 70.74 -16.11 -37.42
N PHE A 213 70.67 -15.42 -36.27
CA PHE A 213 69.52 -15.48 -35.37
C PHE A 213 68.49 -14.36 -35.61
N LYS A 214 68.83 -13.31 -36.38
CA LYS A 214 67.91 -12.26 -36.87
C LYS A 214 66.68 -12.77 -37.61
N ARG A 215 66.70 -14.02 -38.10
CA ARG A 215 65.56 -14.67 -38.76
C ARG A 215 64.56 -15.33 -37.79
N HIS A 216 64.85 -15.37 -36.49
CA HIS A 216 64.03 -16.08 -35.51
C HIS A 216 62.90 -15.18 -34.98
N LYS A 217 61.65 -15.62 -35.10
CA LYS A 217 60.48 -14.88 -34.59
C LYS A 217 60.47 -14.88 -33.05
N LEU A 218 60.70 -13.71 -32.46
CA LEU A 218 60.57 -13.44 -31.03
C LEU A 218 59.17 -12.94 -30.70
N VAL A 219 58.63 -13.33 -29.55
CA VAL A 219 57.35 -12.85 -29.01
C VAL A 219 57.44 -12.64 -27.49
N ASP A 220 56.49 -11.89 -26.93
CA ASP A 220 56.52 -11.47 -25.53
C ASP A 220 56.42 -12.62 -24.51
N GLU A 221 56.87 -12.34 -23.29
CA GLU A 221 56.94 -13.26 -22.15
C GLU A 221 55.56 -13.67 -21.59
N THR A 222 54.53 -12.88 -21.87
CA THR A 222 53.14 -13.04 -21.39
C THR A 222 52.41 -14.27 -21.93
N GLY A 223 52.99 -15.01 -22.89
CA GLY A 223 52.37 -16.19 -23.47
C GLY A 223 53.19 -17.46 -23.27
N HIS A 224 52.67 -18.40 -22.48
CA HIS A 224 53.20 -19.77 -22.31
C HIS A 224 53.64 -20.37 -23.66
N LEU A 225 54.93 -20.60 -23.82
CA LEU A 225 55.53 -21.09 -25.06
C LEU A 225 55.04 -22.51 -25.39
N ASP A 226 54.82 -23.33 -24.37
CA ASP A 226 54.22 -24.66 -24.42
C ASP A 226 52.83 -24.65 -25.11
N ARG A 227 52.05 -23.56 -24.94
CA ARG A 227 50.75 -23.37 -25.63
C ARG A 227 50.87 -22.85 -27.07
N LYS A 228 52.09 -22.56 -27.52
CA LYS A 228 52.43 -22.13 -28.90
C LYS A 228 53.09 -23.27 -29.69
N ILE A 229 53.29 -24.44 -29.08
CA ILE A 229 53.93 -25.63 -29.65
C ILE A 229 52.89 -26.75 -29.79
N CYS A 230 52.93 -27.49 -30.90
CA CYS A 230 52.10 -28.69 -31.08
C CYS A 230 52.63 -29.86 -30.23
N PRO A 231 51.82 -30.43 -29.31
CA PRO A 231 52.28 -31.48 -28.40
C PRO A 231 52.58 -32.82 -29.10
N GLN A 232 52.08 -33.05 -30.32
CA GLN A 232 52.36 -34.25 -31.12
C GLN A 232 53.64 -34.14 -31.98
N HIS A 233 54.06 -32.92 -32.32
CA HIS A 233 55.01 -32.67 -33.42
C HIS A 233 56.17 -31.73 -33.08
N GLU A 234 56.13 -31.05 -31.93
CA GLU A 234 57.18 -30.13 -31.46
C GLU A 234 57.49 -29.02 -32.48
N LYS A 235 56.46 -28.49 -33.15
CA LYS A 235 56.52 -27.37 -34.09
C LYS A 235 55.52 -26.29 -33.71
N GLY A 236 55.77 -25.05 -34.14
CA GLY A 236 54.92 -23.90 -33.84
C GLY A 236 53.47 -24.06 -34.34
N LEU A 237 52.53 -23.58 -33.55
CA LEU A 237 51.10 -23.53 -33.87
C LEU A 237 50.81 -22.26 -34.71
N GLU A 238 51.17 -22.32 -35.99
CA GLU A 238 51.08 -21.18 -36.92
C GLU A 238 49.77 -21.15 -37.74
N LEU A 239 48.97 -22.22 -37.69
CA LEU A 239 47.72 -22.39 -38.41
C LEU A 239 46.55 -22.55 -37.44
N PHE A 240 45.33 -22.29 -37.91
CA PHE A 240 44.09 -22.53 -37.19
C PHE A 240 43.13 -23.36 -38.04
N CYS A 241 42.55 -24.39 -37.43
CA CYS A 241 41.49 -25.18 -38.05
C CYS A 241 40.11 -24.62 -37.69
N ARG A 242 39.39 -24.10 -38.68
CA ARG A 242 38.01 -23.62 -38.52
C ARG A 242 37.01 -24.75 -38.27
N SER A 243 37.28 -25.97 -38.74
CA SER A 243 36.42 -27.13 -38.46
C SER A 243 36.44 -27.50 -36.97
N ASP A 244 37.63 -27.54 -36.36
CA ASP A 244 37.86 -28.06 -35.01
C ASP A 244 38.06 -26.95 -33.95
N GLN A 245 38.01 -25.68 -34.38
CA GLN A 245 38.25 -24.46 -33.58
C GLN A 245 39.55 -24.48 -32.74
N MET A 246 40.64 -25.03 -33.29
CA MET A 246 41.93 -25.18 -32.59
C MET A 246 43.12 -24.73 -33.43
N CYS A 247 44.18 -24.26 -32.77
CA CYS A 247 45.46 -23.97 -33.40
C CYS A 247 46.23 -25.28 -33.68
N ILE A 248 46.85 -25.40 -34.85
CA ILE A 248 47.58 -26.59 -35.31
C ILE A 248 48.93 -26.20 -35.94
N CYS A 249 49.86 -27.14 -36.06
CA CYS A 249 51.11 -26.93 -36.81
C CYS A 249 50.99 -27.43 -38.26
N VAL A 250 51.97 -27.08 -39.10
CA VAL A 250 51.99 -27.49 -40.53
C VAL A 250 51.96 -29.01 -40.74
N LEU A 251 52.47 -29.83 -39.80
CA LEU A 251 52.44 -31.28 -39.95
C LEU A 251 51.05 -31.89 -39.67
N CYS A 252 50.22 -31.22 -38.87
CA CYS A 252 48.85 -31.64 -38.58
C CYS A 252 47.96 -31.60 -39.83
N THR A 253 48.20 -30.66 -40.76
CA THR A 253 47.41 -30.54 -42.02
C THR A 253 47.65 -31.70 -42.98
N VAL A 254 48.82 -32.34 -42.95
CA VAL A 254 49.16 -33.46 -43.83
C VAL A 254 48.56 -34.78 -43.32
N ARG A 255 48.38 -34.89 -42.00
CA ARG A 255 47.97 -36.14 -41.31
C ARG A 255 46.49 -36.14 -40.92
N GLU A 256 46.10 -35.23 -40.03
CA GLU A 256 44.83 -35.31 -39.28
C GLU A 256 43.77 -34.36 -39.84
N HIS A 257 44.15 -33.15 -40.23
CA HIS A 257 43.21 -32.10 -40.67
C HIS A 257 43.19 -31.91 -42.21
N ARG A 258 43.53 -32.95 -42.98
CA ARG A 258 43.79 -32.86 -44.44
C ARG A 258 42.60 -32.39 -45.29
N SER A 259 41.39 -32.62 -44.82
CA SER A 259 40.13 -32.21 -45.47
C SER A 259 39.44 -31.02 -44.77
N HIS A 260 40.06 -30.47 -43.72
CA HIS A 260 39.42 -29.46 -42.87
C HIS A 260 39.76 -28.03 -43.32
N ASN A 261 38.86 -27.09 -43.04
CA ASN A 261 39.04 -25.68 -43.38
C ASN A 261 40.14 -25.08 -42.49
N THR A 262 41.35 -24.93 -43.03
CA THR A 262 42.54 -24.48 -42.31
C THR A 262 43.06 -23.18 -42.90
N VAL A 263 43.42 -22.25 -42.01
CA VAL A 263 43.91 -20.90 -42.34
C VAL A 263 45.11 -20.54 -41.47
N SER A 264 45.77 -19.41 -41.74
CA SER A 264 46.81 -18.92 -40.83
C SER A 264 46.20 -18.49 -39.49
N ALA A 265 46.92 -18.70 -38.39
CA ALA A 265 46.47 -18.24 -37.07
C ALA A 265 46.41 -16.70 -36.97
N GLU A 266 47.17 -15.99 -37.82
CA GLU A 266 47.15 -14.52 -37.90
C GLU A 266 45.91 -13.99 -38.63
N GLU A 267 45.44 -14.67 -39.68
CA GLU A 267 44.18 -14.37 -40.37
C GLU A 267 42.96 -14.62 -39.47
N GLU A 268 42.85 -15.81 -38.85
CA GLU A 268 41.71 -16.10 -37.97
C GLU A 268 41.71 -15.15 -36.76
N ARG A 269 42.88 -14.84 -36.19
CA ARG A 269 43.00 -13.82 -35.15
C ARG A 269 42.43 -12.48 -35.62
N ALA A 270 42.76 -12.02 -36.83
CA ALA A 270 42.26 -10.75 -37.34
C ALA A 270 40.72 -10.74 -37.43
N GLU A 271 40.09 -11.85 -37.82
CA GLU A 271 38.63 -11.97 -37.86
C GLU A 271 37.99 -12.04 -36.47
N LYS A 272 38.48 -12.91 -35.58
CA LYS A 272 37.99 -12.98 -34.19
C LYS A 272 38.22 -11.65 -33.45
N GLN A 273 39.27 -10.90 -33.78
CA GLN A 273 39.54 -9.59 -33.18
C GLN A 273 38.50 -8.53 -33.59
N LYS A 274 37.97 -8.56 -34.82
CA LYS A 274 36.83 -7.72 -35.22
C LYS A 274 35.60 -8.03 -34.36
N LEU A 275 35.28 -9.31 -34.20
CA LEU A 275 34.16 -9.76 -33.37
C LEU A 275 34.32 -9.29 -31.91
N LEU A 276 35.51 -9.43 -31.32
CA LEU A 276 35.78 -8.93 -29.96
C LEU A 276 35.62 -7.41 -29.84
N VAL A 277 36.00 -6.62 -30.85
CA VAL A 277 35.76 -5.16 -30.86
C VAL A 277 34.27 -4.85 -30.94
N VAL A 278 33.49 -5.57 -31.77
CA VAL A 278 32.03 -5.41 -31.84
C VAL A 278 31.39 -5.73 -30.49
N THR A 279 31.69 -6.88 -29.88
CA THR A 279 31.19 -7.26 -28.54
C THR A 279 31.65 -6.26 -27.47
N GLN A 280 32.86 -5.69 -27.56
CA GLN A 280 33.32 -4.65 -26.65
C GLN A 280 32.47 -3.37 -26.78
N THR A 281 32.14 -2.93 -28.00
CA THR A 281 31.26 -1.76 -28.21
C THR A 281 29.82 -2.02 -27.75
N GLU A 282 29.31 -3.23 -27.93
CA GLU A 282 27.99 -3.64 -27.42
C GLU A 282 27.95 -3.64 -25.89
N VAL A 283 28.98 -4.19 -25.22
CA VAL A 283 29.12 -4.14 -23.76
C VAL A 283 29.25 -2.70 -23.26
N GLN A 284 29.98 -1.82 -23.96
CA GLN A 284 30.07 -0.39 -23.62
C GLN A 284 28.71 0.31 -23.75
N HIS A 285 27.94 0.03 -24.81
CA HIS A 285 26.58 0.56 -24.97
C HIS A 285 25.64 0.06 -23.86
N ILE A 286 25.71 -1.22 -23.50
CA ILE A 286 24.94 -1.78 -22.38
C ILE A 286 25.33 -1.10 -21.06
N ILE A 287 26.62 -0.84 -20.81
CA ILE A 287 27.06 -0.10 -19.62
C ILE A 287 26.47 1.32 -19.58
N GLN A 288 26.49 2.05 -20.71
CA GLN A 288 25.92 3.40 -20.80
C GLN A 288 24.41 3.41 -20.52
N GLU A 289 23.64 2.49 -21.12
CA GLU A 289 22.20 2.36 -20.87
C GLU A 289 21.90 2.00 -19.40
N ARG A 290 22.68 1.10 -18.78
CA ARG A 290 22.50 0.76 -17.35
C ARG A 290 22.91 1.91 -16.42
N MET A 291 23.89 2.73 -16.78
CA MET A 291 24.22 3.95 -16.05
C MET A 291 23.08 4.98 -16.14
N LYS A 292 22.42 5.09 -17.30
CA LYS A 292 21.25 5.95 -17.51
C LYS A 292 20.03 5.47 -16.70
N GLU A 293 19.68 4.18 -16.77
CA GLU A 293 18.64 3.56 -15.93
C GLU A 293 18.87 3.83 -14.44
N LEU A 294 20.12 3.73 -13.97
CA LEU A 294 20.48 4.00 -12.57
C LEU A 294 20.30 5.47 -12.18
N GLN A 295 20.59 6.41 -13.08
CA GLN A 295 20.36 7.85 -12.85
C GLN A 295 18.86 8.17 -12.81
N GLU A 296 18.08 7.63 -13.75
CA GLU A 296 16.62 7.78 -13.80
C GLU A 296 15.97 7.18 -12.53
N LEU A 297 16.39 6.00 -12.09
CA LEU A 297 15.91 5.38 -10.85
C LEU A 297 16.23 6.24 -9.61
N ARG A 298 17.46 6.74 -9.48
CA ARG A 298 17.86 7.63 -8.38
C ARG A 298 17.01 8.90 -8.33
N HIS A 299 16.73 9.52 -9.48
CA HIS A 299 15.85 10.68 -9.55
C HIS A 299 14.42 10.33 -9.14
N ASN A 300 13.88 9.22 -9.62
CA ASN A 300 12.52 8.76 -9.27
C ASN A 300 12.35 8.47 -7.77
N VAL A 301 13.38 7.94 -7.10
CA VAL A 301 13.38 7.72 -5.64
C VAL A 301 13.32 9.05 -4.86
N GLU A 302 14.11 10.06 -5.24
CA GLU A 302 14.04 11.37 -4.56
C GLU A 302 12.72 12.10 -4.85
N VAL A 303 12.16 11.95 -6.07
CA VAL A 303 10.81 12.45 -6.39
C VAL A 303 9.74 11.75 -5.55
N LEU A 304 9.82 10.43 -5.34
CA LEU A 304 8.92 9.66 -4.47
C LEU A 304 8.99 10.16 -3.03
N LYS A 305 10.19 10.29 -2.46
CA LYS A 305 10.44 10.85 -1.12
C LYS A 305 9.89 12.27 -0.97
N GLY A 306 10.12 13.13 -1.97
CA GLY A 306 9.55 14.46 -2.02
C GLY A 306 8.01 14.47 -2.08
N ASN A 307 7.38 13.52 -2.78
CA ASN A 307 5.93 13.38 -2.81
C ASN A 307 5.39 13.00 -1.41
N ALA A 308 6.03 12.04 -0.74
CA ALA A 308 5.64 11.59 0.60
C ALA A 308 5.70 12.74 1.63
N HIS A 309 6.80 13.49 1.68
CA HIS A 309 6.92 14.65 2.59
C HIS A 309 5.89 15.75 2.30
N ARG A 310 5.54 16.01 1.03
CA ARG A 310 4.48 16.99 0.70
C ARG A 310 3.08 16.50 1.08
N ALA A 311 2.80 15.20 0.94
CA ALA A 311 1.54 14.61 1.39
C ALA A 311 1.41 14.65 2.93
N GLN A 312 2.50 14.36 3.64
CA GLN A 312 2.60 14.48 5.09
C GLN A 312 2.32 15.92 5.54
N ALA A 313 3.09 16.90 5.05
CA ALA A 313 2.93 18.31 5.44
C ALA A 313 1.53 18.89 5.11
N ALA A 314 0.86 18.39 4.07
CA ALA A 314 -0.52 18.76 3.77
C ALA A 314 -1.51 18.19 4.81
N SER A 315 -1.34 16.94 5.22
CA SER A 315 -2.13 16.31 6.28
C SER A 315 -1.90 16.98 7.64
N ASP A 316 -0.64 17.22 8.02
CA ASP A 316 -0.26 17.88 9.27
C ASP A 316 -0.92 19.26 9.41
N LYS A 317 -0.99 20.01 8.30
CA LYS A 317 -1.72 21.28 8.24
C LYS A 317 -3.22 21.11 8.51
N ILE A 318 -3.87 20.14 7.86
CA ILE A 318 -5.32 19.90 8.03
C ILE A 318 -5.63 19.50 9.49
N PHE A 319 -4.85 18.62 10.10
CA PHE A 319 -5.02 18.26 11.52
C PHE A 319 -4.76 19.45 12.46
N SER A 320 -3.87 20.37 12.10
CA SER A 320 -3.67 21.62 12.85
C SER A 320 -4.88 22.56 12.78
N GLU A 321 -5.51 22.69 11.60
CA GLU A 321 -6.74 23.49 11.40
C GLU A 321 -7.95 22.87 12.12
N MET A 322 -8.00 21.53 12.23
CA MET A 322 -8.98 20.79 13.03
C MET A 322 -8.78 21.05 14.53
N LEU A 323 -7.54 20.93 15.05
CA LEU A 323 -7.23 21.15 16.46
C LEU A 323 -7.63 22.56 16.92
N GLN A 324 -7.24 23.58 16.16
CA GLN A 324 -7.62 24.99 16.42
C GLN A 324 -9.15 25.20 16.44
N SER A 325 -9.91 24.34 15.77
CA SER A 325 -11.37 24.43 15.75
C SER A 325 -12.02 23.75 16.95
N VAL A 326 -11.45 22.65 17.45
CA VAL A 326 -11.83 22.04 18.74
C VAL A 326 -11.50 22.99 19.90
N GLU A 327 -10.32 23.62 19.89
CA GLU A 327 -9.93 24.64 20.89
C GLU A 327 -10.90 25.83 20.91
N ARG A 328 -11.35 26.27 19.73
CA ARG A 328 -12.35 27.35 19.59
C ARG A 328 -13.70 26.98 20.18
N TRP A 329 -14.25 25.81 19.82
CA TRP A 329 -15.54 25.34 20.36
C TRP A 329 -15.48 25.13 21.88
N HIS A 330 -14.36 24.63 22.41
CA HIS A 330 -14.14 24.53 23.85
C HIS A 330 -14.19 25.92 24.52
N ALA A 331 -13.52 26.93 23.95
CA ALA A 331 -13.57 28.29 24.46
C ALA A 331 -15.00 28.91 24.39
N GLU A 332 -15.74 28.66 23.31
CA GLU A 332 -17.13 29.10 23.15
C GLU A 332 -18.07 28.49 24.20
N ILE A 333 -17.95 27.18 24.48
CA ILE A 333 -18.72 26.49 25.53
C ILE A 333 -18.38 27.05 26.92
N CYS A 334 -17.10 27.27 27.23
CA CYS A 334 -16.69 27.89 28.49
C CYS A 334 -17.25 29.31 28.65
N GLN A 335 -17.24 30.13 27.58
CA GLN A 335 -17.80 31.47 27.59
C GLN A 335 -19.32 31.47 27.82
N LEU A 336 -20.06 30.54 27.18
CA LEU A 336 -21.51 30.42 27.35
C LEU A 336 -21.90 30.10 28.81
N ILE A 337 -21.20 29.15 29.43
CA ILE A 337 -21.41 28.76 30.84
C ILE A 337 -21.10 29.94 31.76
N GLN A 338 -19.97 30.63 31.57
CA GLN A 338 -19.56 31.78 32.39
C GLN A 338 -20.50 32.98 32.22
N ALA A 339 -20.98 33.26 31.01
CA ALA A 339 -21.91 34.36 30.74
C ALA A 339 -23.27 34.12 31.42
N ASN A 340 -23.80 32.89 31.32
CA ASN A 340 -25.05 32.52 31.99
C ASN A 340 -24.93 32.62 33.52
N LEU A 341 -23.85 32.07 34.09
CA LEU A 341 -23.57 32.16 35.53
C LEU A 341 -23.46 33.62 36.00
N LYS A 342 -22.71 34.46 35.27
CA LYS A 342 -22.55 35.88 35.61
C LYS A 342 -23.88 36.64 35.57
N SER A 343 -24.74 36.35 34.59
CA SER A 343 -26.07 36.96 34.49
C SER A 343 -26.98 36.53 35.65
N ALA A 344 -27.00 35.24 35.99
CA ALA A 344 -27.78 34.71 37.11
C ALA A 344 -27.30 35.28 38.46
N MET A 345 -25.99 35.40 38.68
CA MET A 345 -25.42 36.00 39.89
C MET A 345 -25.76 37.49 40.00
N ALA A 346 -25.70 38.27 38.90
CA ALA A 346 -26.08 39.68 38.92
C ALA A 346 -27.58 39.87 39.24
N GLN A 347 -28.44 39.00 38.72
CA GLN A 347 -29.87 39.02 39.06
C GLN A 347 -30.13 38.64 40.53
N ALA A 348 -29.45 37.62 41.06
CA ALA A 348 -29.55 37.22 42.46
C ALA A 348 -29.08 38.34 43.40
N GLN A 349 -27.96 38.99 43.10
CA GLN A 349 -27.42 40.12 43.86
C GLN A 349 -28.42 41.29 43.92
N SER A 350 -29.08 41.63 42.81
CA SER A 350 -30.10 42.68 42.79
C SER A 350 -31.32 42.38 43.67
N TYR A 351 -31.66 41.10 43.88
CA TYR A 351 -32.70 40.72 44.84
C TYR A 351 -32.23 40.81 46.30
N VAL A 352 -30.95 40.50 46.59
CA VAL A 352 -30.36 40.67 47.93
C VAL A 352 -30.38 42.15 48.32
N GLU A 353 -29.87 43.03 47.47
CA GLU A 353 -29.81 44.48 47.72
C GLU A 353 -31.19 45.10 47.98
N ARG A 354 -32.23 44.62 47.25
CA ARG A 354 -33.61 45.06 47.49
C ARG A 354 -34.20 44.52 48.79
N LEU A 355 -33.88 43.29 49.18
CA LEU A 355 -34.34 42.72 50.46
C LEU A 355 -33.65 43.41 51.64
N GLU A 356 -32.37 43.77 51.52
CA GLU A 356 -31.65 44.57 52.51
C GLU A 356 -32.28 45.96 52.68
N GLN A 357 -32.67 46.61 51.58
CA GLN A 357 -33.42 47.87 51.60
C GLN A 357 -34.80 47.74 52.27
N GLU A 358 -35.56 46.70 51.93
CA GLU A 358 -36.86 46.42 52.55
C GLU A 358 -36.71 46.16 54.08
N ILE A 359 -35.69 45.40 54.49
CA ILE A 359 -35.40 45.16 55.91
C ILE A 359 -35.04 46.46 56.64
N MET A 360 -34.22 47.34 56.06
CA MET A 360 -33.88 48.63 56.67
C MET A 360 -35.11 49.54 56.84
N GLU A 361 -36.00 49.58 55.85
CA GLU A 361 -37.24 50.37 55.91
C GLU A 361 -38.24 49.82 56.94
N LEU A 362 -38.35 48.49 57.04
CA LEU A 362 -39.15 47.83 58.09
C LEU A 362 -38.58 48.10 59.49
N GLN A 363 -37.24 48.08 59.66
CA GLN A 363 -36.57 48.44 60.92
C GLN A 363 -36.79 49.91 61.30
N ARG A 364 -36.76 50.83 60.32
CA ARG A 364 -37.08 52.25 60.55
C ARG A 364 -38.53 52.41 61.05
N ARG A 365 -39.49 51.74 60.41
CA ARG A 365 -40.92 51.81 60.77
C ARG A 365 -41.22 51.15 62.13
N ASP A 366 -40.51 50.08 62.50
CA ASP A 366 -40.54 49.47 63.83
C ASP A 366 -40.00 50.42 64.92
N ALA A 367 -38.90 51.14 64.66
CA ALA A 367 -38.40 52.15 65.59
C ALA A 367 -39.38 53.32 65.78
N GLU A 368 -40.01 53.80 64.70
CA GLU A 368 -41.05 54.85 64.74
C GLU A 368 -42.30 54.39 65.50
N LEU A 369 -42.72 53.14 65.31
CA LEU A 369 -43.82 52.53 66.08
C LEU A 369 -43.51 52.49 67.58
N ARG A 370 -42.31 52.06 67.98
CA ARG A 370 -41.90 52.07 69.40
C ARG A 370 -41.88 53.47 69.98
N GLN A 371 -41.33 54.44 69.25
CA GLN A 371 -41.25 55.84 69.70
C GLN A 371 -42.63 56.45 69.98
N ILE A 372 -43.68 56.08 69.22
CA ILE A 372 -45.05 56.53 69.54
C ILE A 372 -45.71 55.68 70.62
N LEU A 373 -45.41 54.39 70.75
CA LEU A 373 -45.98 53.53 71.80
C LEU A 373 -45.48 53.91 73.21
N ASP A 374 -44.22 54.32 73.32
CA ASP A 374 -43.58 54.72 74.58
C ASP A 374 -43.80 56.22 74.93
N THR A 375 -44.70 56.93 74.23
CA THR A 375 -44.88 58.39 74.40
C THR A 375 -45.97 58.76 75.41
N GLU A 376 -45.67 59.75 76.26
CA GLU A 376 -46.67 60.35 77.18
C GLU A 376 -47.53 61.45 76.49
N ASP A 377 -47.12 61.94 75.31
CA ASP A 377 -47.85 62.95 74.55
C ASP A 377 -48.98 62.32 73.72
N ASN A 378 -50.18 62.37 74.31
CA ASN A 378 -51.43 61.91 73.71
C ASN A 378 -51.75 62.59 72.35
N ILE A 379 -51.30 63.83 72.12
CA ILE A 379 -51.52 64.54 70.85
C ILE A 379 -50.54 64.02 69.79
N HIS A 380 -49.26 63.88 70.15
CA HIS A 380 -48.24 63.29 69.27
C HIS A 380 -48.61 61.85 68.86
N PHE A 381 -49.13 61.04 69.79
CA PHE A 381 -49.66 59.71 69.49
C PHE A 381 -50.78 59.77 68.45
N LEU A 382 -51.85 60.55 68.72
CA LEU A 382 -53.04 60.60 67.87
C LEU A 382 -52.77 61.19 66.47
N GLN A 383 -51.78 62.08 66.33
CA GLN A 383 -51.38 62.63 65.03
C GLN A 383 -50.62 61.62 64.16
N ASN A 384 -49.75 60.79 64.76
CA ASN A 384 -48.93 59.82 64.02
C ASN A 384 -49.61 58.46 63.82
N PHE A 385 -50.54 58.09 64.70
CA PHE A 385 -51.25 56.80 64.66
C PHE A 385 -51.83 56.42 63.28
N PRO A 386 -52.51 57.31 62.52
CA PRO A 386 -53.08 56.95 61.21
C PRO A 386 -52.03 56.61 60.15
N ALA A 387 -50.81 57.17 60.25
CA ALA A 387 -49.73 56.92 59.30
C ALA A 387 -48.94 55.63 59.60
N LEU A 388 -48.93 55.20 60.88
CA LEU A 388 -48.17 54.05 61.36
C LEU A 388 -49.04 52.78 61.56
N SER A 389 -50.36 52.93 61.78
CA SER A 389 -51.30 51.81 61.98
C SER A 389 -51.55 50.93 60.75
N VAL A 390 -51.16 51.37 59.55
CA VAL A 390 -51.24 50.57 58.33
C VAL A 390 -50.02 49.63 58.24
N ALA A 391 -50.27 48.33 58.06
CA ALA A 391 -49.20 47.35 57.86
C ALA A 391 -48.48 47.60 56.51
N PRO A 392 -47.14 47.54 56.46
CA PRO A 392 -46.40 47.72 55.21
C PRO A 392 -46.63 46.54 54.25
N GLU A 393 -46.76 46.82 52.95
CA GLU A 393 -46.85 45.81 51.91
C GLU A 393 -45.45 45.30 51.49
N PRO A 394 -45.27 44.00 51.15
CA PRO A 394 -43.98 43.46 50.73
C PRO A 394 -43.47 44.07 49.42
N MET A 395 -42.22 44.53 49.41
CA MET A 395 -41.59 45.21 48.26
C MET A 395 -40.83 44.25 47.32
N VAL A 396 -40.46 43.06 47.80
CA VAL A 396 -39.74 42.04 47.00
C VAL A 396 -40.46 40.68 47.07
N PRO A 397 -40.70 40.01 45.92
CA PRO A 397 -41.26 38.66 45.94
C PRO A 397 -40.27 37.65 46.51
N LYS A 398 -40.77 36.59 47.14
CA LYS A 398 -39.94 35.50 47.67
C LYS A 398 -39.21 34.75 46.54
N VAL A 399 -37.91 34.99 46.39
CA VAL A 399 -37.07 34.33 45.40
C VAL A 399 -36.64 32.94 45.88
N LEU A 400 -36.63 31.97 44.96
CA LEU A 400 -36.05 30.65 45.15
C LEU A 400 -35.07 30.39 44.00
N ILE A 401 -33.83 30.01 44.30
CA ILE A 401 -32.90 29.49 43.30
C ILE A 401 -33.39 28.09 42.89
N ASN A 402 -33.50 27.81 41.59
CA ASN A 402 -33.92 26.49 41.11
C ASN A 402 -32.98 25.39 41.65
N PRO A 403 -33.45 24.46 42.50
CA PRO A 403 -32.60 23.39 43.05
C PRO A 403 -32.17 22.36 42.00
N GLU A 404 -32.83 22.32 40.83
CA GLU A 404 -32.49 21.46 39.70
C GLU A 404 -31.53 22.14 38.69
N PHE A 405 -31.03 23.35 38.99
CA PHE A 405 -30.14 24.08 38.08
C PHE A 405 -28.84 23.30 37.81
N SER A 406 -28.62 22.94 36.55
CA SER A 406 -27.49 22.13 36.12
C SER A 406 -27.10 22.43 34.66
N PHE A 407 -25.80 22.39 34.37
CA PHE A 407 -25.28 22.39 33.00
C PHE A 407 -25.15 20.96 32.41
N GLY A 408 -25.79 19.95 33.02
CA GLY A 408 -25.66 18.54 32.64
C GLY A 408 -25.93 18.24 31.17
N GLU A 409 -26.93 18.87 30.54
CA GLU A 409 -27.20 18.71 29.11
C GLU A 409 -26.09 19.31 28.22
N VAL A 410 -25.34 20.31 28.69
CA VAL A 410 -24.15 20.84 27.98
C VAL A 410 -22.99 19.85 28.05
N THR A 411 -22.74 19.28 29.23
CA THR A 411 -21.72 18.23 29.44
C THR A 411 -22.03 16.98 28.61
N LYS A 412 -23.30 16.57 28.58
CA LYS A 412 -23.81 15.48 27.74
C LYS A 412 -23.61 15.78 26.25
N THR A 413 -24.07 16.95 25.77
CA THR A 413 -23.85 17.38 24.37
C THR A 413 -22.37 17.34 23.97
N ALA A 414 -21.46 17.79 24.85
CA ALA A 414 -20.02 17.71 24.62
C ALA A 414 -19.47 16.27 24.59
N THR A 415 -20.10 15.35 25.34
CA THR A 415 -19.79 13.91 25.32
C THR A 415 -20.27 13.28 24.03
N ASP A 416 -21.52 13.53 23.62
CA ASP A 416 -22.11 13.06 22.36
C ASP A 416 -21.29 13.55 21.15
N MET A 417 -20.84 14.82 21.17
CA MET A 417 -19.93 15.37 20.15
C MET A 417 -18.60 14.62 20.09
N LYS A 418 -18.01 14.28 21.24
CA LYS A 418 -16.76 13.51 21.32
C LYS A 418 -16.92 12.11 20.76
N GLU A 419 -18.03 11.42 21.03
CA GLU A 419 -18.27 10.06 20.52
C GLU A 419 -18.48 10.04 19.01
N HIS A 420 -19.23 11.00 18.46
CA HIS A 420 -19.36 11.17 17.01
C HIS A 420 -18.02 11.46 16.32
N LEU A 421 -17.15 12.29 16.93
CA LEU A 421 -15.81 12.56 16.40
C LEU A 421 -14.91 11.33 16.41
N ASP A 422 -14.92 10.55 17.51
CA ASP A 422 -14.17 9.30 17.63
C ASP A 422 -14.54 8.31 16.50
N ASP A 423 -15.82 8.12 16.23
CA ASP A 423 -16.28 7.14 15.23
C ASP A 423 -16.03 7.59 13.77
N ILE A 424 -16.17 8.89 13.49
CA ILE A 424 -15.75 9.46 12.20
C ILE A 424 -14.23 9.25 12.00
N CYS A 425 -13.42 9.53 13.02
CA CYS A 425 -11.97 9.34 12.98
C CYS A 425 -11.59 7.86 12.76
N LYS A 426 -12.18 6.92 13.52
CA LYS A 426 -11.93 5.47 13.33
C LYS A 426 -12.26 5.01 11.91
N LYS A 427 -13.42 5.43 11.39
CA LYS A 427 -13.89 5.05 10.05
C LYS A 427 -12.95 5.56 8.96
N GLU A 428 -12.63 6.85 8.97
CA GLU A 428 -11.81 7.43 7.90
C GLU A 428 -10.32 7.08 8.05
N MET A 429 -9.81 6.81 9.26
CA MET A 429 -8.47 6.23 9.44
C MET A 429 -8.36 4.84 8.79
N ASN A 430 -9.38 3.99 8.94
CA ASN A 430 -9.44 2.69 8.26
C ASN A 430 -9.54 2.84 6.72
N ASN A 431 -10.20 3.88 6.22
CA ASN A 431 -10.25 4.19 4.78
C ASN A 431 -8.90 4.72 4.26
N MET A 432 -8.20 5.54 5.04
CA MET A 432 -6.87 6.05 4.69
C MET A 432 -5.82 4.93 4.71
N SER A 433 -5.83 4.06 5.72
CA SER A 433 -4.91 2.91 5.82
C SER A 433 -4.96 2.03 4.56
N LYS A 434 -6.16 1.67 4.10
CA LYS A 434 -6.37 0.93 2.83
C LYS A 434 -5.85 1.71 1.61
N LYS A 435 -6.21 2.99 1.50
CA LYS A 435 -5.72 3.85 0.41
C LYS A 435 -4.19 3.99 0.39
N VAL A 436 -3.50 3.82 1.52
CA VAL A 436 -2.04 3.82 1.62
C VAL A 436 -1.45 2.45 1.28
N SER A 437 -2.04 1.34 1.72
CA SER A 437 -1.59 -0.02 1.36
C SER A 437 -1.75 -0.31 -0.14
N ASP A 438 -2.79 0.25 -0.76
CA ASP A 438 -3.19 -0.08 -2.13
C ASP A 438 -2.42 0.74 -3.20
N ILE A 439 -1.48 1.61 -2.80
CA ILE A 439 -0.63 2.39 -3.72
C ILE A 439 0.61 1.57 -4.10
N PRO A 440 0.76 1.13 -5.37
CA PRO A 440 1.96 0.43 -5.82
C PRO A 440 3.13 1.41 -5.92
N VAL A 441 4.06 1.34 -4.95
CA VAL A 441 5.25 2.21 -4.89
C VAL A 441 6.24 1.89 -6.02
N TYR A 442 6.30 0.63 -6.46
CA TYR A 442 7.20 0.15 -7.51
C TYR A 442 6.45 -0.82 -8.44
N ILE A 443 6.79 -0.80 -9.73
CA ILE A 443 6.30 -1.77 -10.73
C ILE A 443 7.52 -2.40 -11.40
N LEU A 444 7.64 -3.74 -11.29
CA LEU A 444 8.78 -4.50 -11.81
C LEU A 444 8.44 -5.08 -13.19
N ASN A 445 8.80 -4.35 -14.24
CA ASN A 445 8.65 -4.83 -15.62
C ASN A 445 9.71 -5.91 -15.92
N PRO A 446 9.32 -7.12 -16.37
CA PRO A 446 10.27 -8.19 -16.71
C PRO A 446 11.11 -7.82 -17.96
N ARG A 447 12.39 -8.18 -17.96
CA ARG A 447 13.35 -7.89 -19.04
C ARG A 447 13.21 -8.84 -20.23
N SER A 448 12.05 -8.82 -20.89
CA SER A 448 11.83 -9.50 -22.17
C SER A 448 12.37 -8.66 -23.35
N GLY A 449 13.08 -9.29 -24.29
CA GLY A 449 13.89 -8.64 -25.33
C GLY A 449 13.15 -7.91 -26.46
N GLY A 450 11.97 -7.34 -26.22
CA GLY A 450 11.25 -6.49 -27.17
C GLY A 450 11.49 -4.99 -26.90
N ARG A 451 11.44 -4.15 -27.95
CA ARG A 451 11.47 -2.68 -27.81
C ARG A 451 10.14 -2.12 -27.27
N PHE A 452 9.82 -2.46 -26.03
CA PHE A 452 8.77 -1.77 -25.28
C PHE A 452 9.28 -0.40 -24.85
N LYS A 453 8.51 0.66 -25.12
CA LYS A 453 8.74 1.96 -24.48
C LYS A 453 8.52 1.81 -22.98
N ALA A 454 9.37 2.40 -22.15
CA ALA A 454 9.08 2.51 -20.73
C ALA A 454 7.73 3.24 -20.55
N PRO A 455 6.79 2.70 -19.76
CA PRO A 455 5.51 3.37 -19.52
C PRO A 455 5.77 4.73 -18.87
N GLY A 456 5.24 5.78 -19.49
CA GLY A 456 5.40 7.14 -19.01
C GLY A 456 4.62 7.38 -17.73
N ARG A 457 4.91 8.50 -17.06
CA ARG A 457 4.20 8.92 -15.84
C ARG A 457 2.67 9.07 -16.04
N ALA A 458 2.23 9.21 -17.29
CA ALA A 458 0.82 9.25 -17.70
C ALA A 458 0.19 7.86 -17.93
N ASP A 459 0.97 6.81 -18.21
CA ASP A 459 0.45 5.46 -18.49
C ASP A 459 0.07 4.69 -17.21
N LEU A 460 0.54 5.16 -16.06
CA LEU A 460 0.27 4.59 -14.73
C LEU A 460 -0.94 5.22 -14.03
N GLN A 461 -1.21 6.52 -14.26
CA GLN A 461 -2.35 7.21 -13.66
C GLN A 461 -3.66 6.64 -14.22
N GLU A 462 -4.69 6.52 -13.36
CA GLU A 462 -6.02 6.09 -13.81
C GLU A 462 -6.59 7.12 -14.81
N PRO A 463 -7.11 6.69 -15.98
CA PRO A 463 -7.71 7.57 -16.97
C PRO A 463 -8.83 8.46 -16.38
N LYS A 464 -8.82 9.75 -16.71
CA LYS A 464 -9.82 10.72 -16.21
C LYS A 464 -10.67 11.32 -17.32
N THR A 465 -10.07 11.66 -18.45
CA THR A 465 -10.79 12.16 -19.62
C THR A 465 -11.13 11.01 -20.57
N ARG A 466 -12.18 11.15 -21.39
CA ARG A 466 -12.47 10.16 -22.45
C ARG A 466 -11.27 9.93 -23.37
N ALA A 467 -10.48 10.97 -23.65
CA ALA A 467 -9.25 10.88 -24.43
C ALA A 467 -8.16 10.00 -23.77
N ASP A 468 -8.14 9.90 -22.42
CA ASP A 468 -7.26 8.96 -21.71
C ASP A 468 -7.73 7.52 -21.87
N PHE A 469 -9.02 7.26 -21.67
CA PHE A 469 -9.61 5.92 -21.88
C PHE A 469 -9.39 5.41 -23.31
N LEU A 470 -9.51 6.30 -24.31
CA LEU A 470 -9.27 5.96 -25.73
C LEU A 470 -7.84 5.52 -26.05
N LYS A 471 -6.83 5.84 -25.21
CA LYS A 471 -5.47 5.27 -25.34
C LYS A 471 -5.49 3.74 -25.23
N HIS A 472 -6.29 3.25 -24.28
CA HIS A 472 -6.53 1.84 -23.98
C HIS A 472 -7.62 1.18 -24.85
N ALA A 473 -8.17 1.89 -25.84
CA ALA A 473 -9.25 1.36 -26.67
C ALA A 473 -8.83 0.08 -27.41
N ILE A 474 -9.62 -0.98 -27.24
CA ILE A 474 -9.53 -2.26 -27.96
C ILE A 474 -10.72 -2.41 -28.91
N LYS A 475 -10.47 -3.03 -30.07
CA LYS A 475 -11.52 -3.43 -31.02
C LYS A 475 -11.95 -4.85 -30.68
N LEU A 476 -13.20 -5.01 -30.24
CA LEU A 476 -13.82 -6.29 -29.95
C LEU A 476 -14.78 -6.73 -31.07
N THR A 477 -15.07 -8.03 -31.13
CA THR A 477 -16.08 -8.66 -31.98
C THR A 477 -16.84 -9.74 -31.20
N PHE A 478 -18.15 -9.85 -31.41
CA PHE A 478 -19.00 -10.87 -30.79
C PHE A 478 -18.71 -12.26 -31.37
N ASP A 479 -18.56 -13.28 -30.53
CA ASP A 479 -18.33 -14.65 -30.98
C ASP A 479 -19.67 -15.36 -31.36
N PRO A 480 -19.89 -15.73 -32.64
CA PRO A 480 -21.07 -16.47 -33.05
C PRO A 480 -21.21 -17.85 -32.38
N ASN A 481 -20.13 -18.41 -31.83
CA ASN A 481 -20.13 -19.72 -31.18
C ASN A 481 -20.67 -19.66 -29.75
N THR A 482 -20.60 -18.51 -29.06
CA THR A 482 -21.24 -18.31 -27.74
C THR A 482 -22.70 -17.88 -27.83
N ALA A 483 -23.08 -17.22 -28.94
CA ALA A 483 -24.36 -16.53 -29.12
C ALA A 483 -25.59 -17.40 -28.79
N TYR A 484 -26.43 -16.91 -27.88
CA TYR A 484 -27.74 -17.52 -27.61
C TYR A 484 -28.65 -17.51 -28.84
N LYS A 485 -29.45 -18.57 -28.98
CA LYS A 485 -30.24 -18.87 -30.20
C LYS A 485 -31.28 -17.83 -30.64
N GLU A 486 -31.67 -16.86 -29.83
CA GLU A 486 -32.55 -15.74 -30.26
C GLU A 486 -31.80 -14.49 -30.74
N LEU A 487 -30.47 -14.48 -30.63
CA LEU A 487 -29.61 -13.35 -30.97
C LEU A 487 -29.18 -13.43 -32.44
N VAL A 488 -29.25 -12.33 -33.18
CA VAL A 488 -28.74 -12.21 -34.55
C VAL A 488 -27.55 -11.26 -34.55
N LEU A 489 -26.40 -11.74 -35.01
CA LEU A 489 -25.20 -10.95 -35.23
C LEU A 489 -25.29 -10.21 -36.58
N SER A 490 -24.68 -9.04 -36.63
CA SER A 490 -24.67 -8.13 -37.79
C SER A 490 -23.45 -7.22 -37.76
N GLU A 491 -23.25 -6.42 -38.82
CA GLU A 491 -22.20 -5.39 -38.90
C GLU A 491 -20.78 -5.92 -38.65
N GLY A 492 -20.46 -7.09 -39.23
CA GLY A 492 -19.17 -7.76 -39.05
C GLY A 492 -18.96 -8.27 -37.62
N ASN A 493 -20.00 -8.86 -37.02
CA ASN A 493 -20.04 -9.29 -35.62
C ASN A 493 -19.81 -8.15 -34.62
N ARG A 494 -20.28 -6.93 -34.92
CA ARG A 494 -20.18 -5.78 -34.00
C ARG A 494 -21.52 -5.25 -33.50
N ARG A 495 -22.63 -5.84 -33.95
CA ARG A 495 -23.98 -5.54 -33.45
C ARG A 495 -24.82 -6.79 -33.30
N VAL A 496 -25.54 -6.88 -32.18
CA VAL A 496 -26.43 -7.99 -31.84
C VAL A 496 -27.85 -7.48 -31.62
N VAL A 497 -28.84 -8.15 -32.21
CA VAL A 497 -30.27 -7.87 -32.03
C VAL A 497 -31.01 -9.14 -31.63
N ARG A 498 -31.83 -9.09 -30.58
CA ARG A 498 -32.68 -10.21 -30.17
C ARG A 498 -33.97 -10.22 -30.99
N LYS A 499 -34.22 -11.28 -31.77
CA LYS A 499 -35.40 -11.39 -32.65
C LYS A 499 -36.57 -12.22 -32.09
N ARG A 500 -36.50 -12.69 -30.84
CA ARG A 500 -37.50 -13.56 -30.18
C ARG A 500 -37.90 -14.82 -30.98
N THR A 501 -37.04 -15.22 -31.91
CA THR A 501 -37.21 -16.33 -32.85
C THR A 501 -35.92 -17.12 -32.89
N THR A 502 -36.00 -18.45 -32.83
CA THR A 502 -34.82 -19.32 -32.85
C THR A 502 -34.10 -19.21 -34.19
N GLN A 503 -32.83 -18.84 -34.15
CA GLN A 503 -31.91 -18.82 -35.28
C GLN A 503 -31.16 -20.15 -35.36
N PHE A 504 -30.89 -20.61 -36.58
CA PHE A 504 -30.17 -21.86 -36.84
C PHE A 504 -28.65 -21.63 -36.79
N TYR A 505 -28.10 -21.57 -35.58
CA TYR A 505 -26.65 -21.70 -35.39
C TYR A 505 -26.23 -23.17 -35.27
N PRO A 506 -25.00 -23.54 -35.67
CA PRO A 506 -24.43 -24.85 -35.36
C PRO A 506 -24.36 -25.11 -33.85
N GLU A 507 -24.57 -26.36 -33.45
CA GLU A 507 -24.35 -26.80 -32.07
C GLU A 507 -22.87 -26.63 -31.67
N HIS A 508 -22.65 -26.11 -30.47
CA HIS A 508 -21.32 -25.77 -29.99
C HIS A 508 -21.26 -25.84 -28.45
N PRO A 509 -20.17 -26.35 -27.84
CA PRO A 509 -20.02 -26.37 -26.38
C PRO A 509 -20.15 -24.97 -25.76
N GLU A 510 -19.48 -23.96 -26.35
CA GLU A 510 -19.49 -22.60 -25.82
C GLU A 510 -20.82 -21.84 -25.97
N ARG A 511 -21.81 -22.41 -26.69
CA ARG A 511 -23.11 -21.76 -26.93
C ARG A 511 -23.95 -21.67 -25.67
N PHE A 512 -24.36 -20.46 -25.28
CA PHE A 512 -25.37 -20.27 -24.23
C PHE A 512 -26.73 -20.83 -24.67
N ASP A 513 -27.35 -21.69 -23.85
CA ASP A 513 -28.67 -22.29 -24.14
C ASP A 513 -29.81 -21.85 -23.17
N GLY A 514 -29.45 -21.27 -22.03
CA GLY A 514 -30.38 -20.87 -20.97
C GLY A 514 -30.87 -19.42 -21.09
N PHE A 515 -29.94 -18.48 -21.28
CA PHE A 515 -30.18 -17.04 -21.23
C PHE A 515 -29.66 -16.32 -22.48
N CYS A 516 -30.27 -15.18 -22.82
CA CYS A 516 -29.96 -14.37 -24.02
C CYS A 516 -28.60 -13.64 -23.91
N GLN A 517 -27.52 -14.41 -23.92
CA GLN A 517 -26.16 -13.94 -23.70
C GLN A 517 -25.22 -14.24 -24.86
N ILE A 518 -24.11 -13.51 -24.89
CA ILE A 518 -23.01 -13.65 -25.85
C ILE A 518 -21.71 -13.12 -25.22
N LEU A 519 -20.56 -13.66 -25.63
CA LEU A 519 -19.23 -13.09 -25.33
C LEU A 519 -18.59 -12.50 -26.59
N CYS A 520 -17.58 -11.66 -26.41
CA CYS A 520 -16.61 -11.34 -27.44
C CYS A 520 -15.55 -12.45 -27.61
N ALA A 521 -14.93 -12.49 -28.78
CA ALA A 521 -13.93 -13.50 -29.14
C ALA A 521 -12.53 -13.19 -28.57
N GLU A 522 -12.23 -11.91 -28.30
CA GLU A 522 -10.91 -11.46 -27.89
C GLU A 522 -10.65 -11.66 -26.38
N PRO A 523 -9.58 -12.37 -25.99
CA PRO A 523 -9.18 -12.48 -24.59
C PRO A 523 -8.53 -11.18 -24.08
N LEU A 524 -8.85 -10.82 -22.83
CA LEU A 524 -8.36 -9.65 -22.12
C LEU A 524 -7.52 -10.11 -20.93
N SER A 525 -6.21 -9.90 -20.99
CA SER A 525 -5.24 -10.34 -19.99
C SER A 525 -3.98 -9.46 -19.98
N GLU A 526 -3.27 -9.39 -18.86
CA GLU A 526 -1.94 -8.74 -18.74
C GLU A 526 -1.90 -7.21 -18.99
N SER A 527 -2.98 -6.56 -19.42
CA SER A 527 -2.98 -5.14 -19.83
C SER A 527 -4.23 -4.35 -19.44
N ARG A 528 -4.24 -3.07 -19.82
CA ARG A 528 -5.33 -2.09 -19.61
C ARG A 528 -6.17 -1.95 -20.88
N TYR A 529 -7.47 -2.19 -20.79
CA TYR A 529 -8.40 -2.26 -21.92
C TYR A 529 -9.60 -1.33 -21.73
N TYR A 530 -10.05 -0.72 -22.82
CA TYR A 530 -11.27 0.10 -22.85
C TYR A 530 -12.14 -0.21 -24.07
N TRP A 531 -13.47 -0.26 -23.88
CA TRP A 531 -14.43 -0.33 -24.98
C TRP A 531 -15.74 0.39 -24.62
N GLU A 532 -16.46 0.89 -25.62
CA GLU A 532 -17.79 1.49 -25.46
C GLU A 532 -18.84 0.65 -26.18
N VAL A 533 -20.04 0.54 -25.62
CA VAL A 533 -21.21 0.00 -26.31
C VAL A 533 -22.41 0.93 -26.25
N GLU A 534 -23.25 0.86 -27.28
CA GLU A 534 -24.61 1.39 -27.24
C GLU A 534 -25.61 0.24 -27.07
N TRP A 535 -26.62 0.43 -26.21
CA TRP A 535 -27.57 -0.61 -25.81
C TRP A 535 -29.03 -0.13 -25.81
N SER A 536 -29.97 -1.07 -25.94
CA SER A 536 -31.40 -0.80 -25.70
C SER A 536 -32.17 -2.03 -25.21
N GLY A 537 -33.32 -1.78 -24.60
CA GLY A 537 -34.06 -2.76 -23.79
C GLY A 537 -33.38 -3.01 -22.45
N GLU A 538 -33.81 -4.05 -21.73
CA GLU A 538 -33.09 -4.61 -20.59
C GLU A 538 -31.71 -5.11 -21.04
N PHE A 539 -30.66 -4.83 -20.27
CA PHE A 539 -29.29 -5.08 -20.71
C PHE A 539 -28.38 -5.43 -19.52
N SER A 540 -27.43 -6.35 -19.73
CA SER A 540 -26.30 -6.50 -18.83
C SER A 540 -24.99 -6.52 -19.61
N ILE A 541 -23.97 -5.93 -19.01
CA ILE A 541 -22.61 -5.84 -19.57
C ILE A 541 -21.61 -6.22 -18.49
N GLY A 542 -20.54 -6.93 -18.87
CA GLY A 542 -19.53 -7.33 -17.92
C GLY A 542 -18.35 -8.03 -18.56
N VAL A 543 -17.67 -8.80 -17.74
CA VAL A 543 -16.62 -9.73 -18.15
C VAL A 543 -16.81 -11.07 -17.46
N ALA A 544 -16.40 -12.14 -18.13
CA ALA A 544 -16.38 -13.49 -17.60
C ALA A 544 -15.08 -14.20 -17.96
N TYR A 545 -14.66 -15.14 -17.13
CA TYR A 545 -13.68 -16.14 -17.55
C TYR A 545 -14.31 -17.09 -18.59
N SER A 546 -13.47 -17.74 -19.42
CA SER A 546 -13.93 -18.74 -20.38
C SER A 546 -14.71 -19.89 -19.73
N GLY A 547 -14.31 -20.31 -18.52
CA GLY A 547 -14.93 -21.39 -17.75
C GLY A 547 -16.30 -21.08 -17.12
N ILE A 548 -16.99 -19.99 -17.48
CA ILE A 548 -18.40 -19.77 -17.10
C ILE A 548 -19.29 -20.87 -17.71
N SER A 549 -20.29 -21.36 -16.97
CA SER A 549 -21.18 -22.40 -17.51
C SER A 549 -21.97 -21.87 -18.72
N ARG A 550 -22.15 -22.72 -19.71
CA ARG A 550 -22.89 -22.38 -20.95
C ARG A 550 -24.32 -22.93 -20.94
N LYS A 551 -24.59 -23.91 -20.06
CA LYS A 551 -25.74 -24.82 -20.19
C LYS A 551 -26.70 -24.73 -19.00
N GLY A 552 -27.99 -24.82 -19.32
CA GLY A 552 -29.12 -24.75 -18.39
C GLY A 552 -29.50 -23.32 -17.97
N LYS A 553 -30.75 -23.16 -17.51
CA LYS A 553 -31.26 -21.94 -16.86
C LYS A 553 -30.96 -21.96 -15.36
N ASN A 554 -29.72 -21.67 -14.99
CA ASN A 554 -29.25 -21.71 -13.60
C ASN A 554 -28.26 -20.56 -13.33
N SER A 555 -27.94 -20.30 -12.06
CA SER A 555 -27.02 -19.21 -11.68
C SER A 555 -25.60 -19.34 -12.22
N HIS A 556 -25.15 -20.56 -12.52
CA HIS A 556 -23.77 -20.80 -12.98
C HIS A 556 -23.54 -20.36 -14.43
N SER A 557 -24.62 -20.19 -15.22
CA SER A 557 -24.56 -19.75 -16.61
C SER A 557 -24.95 -18.29 -16.84
N LEU A 558 -25.47 -17.58 -15.83
CA LEU A 558 -25.91 -16.19 -15.93
C LEU A 558 -24.82 -15.22 -15.43
N LEU A 559 -24.45 -14.23 -16.23
CA LEU A 559 -23.41 -13.24 -15.94
C LEU A 559 -23.67 -12.48 -14.62
N GLY A 560 -22.74 -12.58 -13.67
CA GLY A 560 -22.82 -11.98 -12.32
C GLY A 560 -23.41 -12.88 -11.24
N TYR A 561 -24.07 -13.99 -11.60
CA TYR A 561 -24.66 -14.95 -10.65
C TYR A 561 -23.71 -16.11 -10.28
N ASN A 562 -22.42 -15.94 -10.56
CA ASN A 562 -21.35 -16.89 -10.28
C ASN A 562 -20.03 -16.14 -9.97
N ASP A 563 -19.09 -16.89 -9.43
CA ASP A 563 -17.72 -16.50 -9.06
C ASP A 563 -16.79 -16.23 -10.26
N ARG A 564 -17.21 -16.59 -11.48
CA ARG A 564 -16.43 -16.45 -12.73
C ARG A 564 -16.84 -15.26 -13.59
N SER A 565 -17.72 -14.38 -13.11
CA SER A 565 -18.16 -13.21 -13.87
C SER A 565 -18.54 -12.01 -12.99
N TRP A 566 -18.37 -10.83 -13.57
CA TRP A 566 -18.68 -9.53 -12.97
C TRP A 566 -19.51 -8.74 -13.98
N SER A 567 -20.71 -8.32 -13.62
CA SER A 567 -21.62 -7.62 -14.52
C SER A 567 -22.29 -6.41 -13.88
N LEU A 568 -22.66 -5.47 -14.74
CA LEU A 568 -23.56 -4.36 -14.46
C LEU A 568 -24.88 -4.66 -15.16
N LEU A 569 -25.95 -4.82 -14.39
CA LEU A 569 -27.32 -4.84 -14.89
C LEU A 569 -27.78 -3.39 -15.10
N CYS A 570 -28.39 -3.14 -16.26
CA CYS A 570 -28.80 -1.81 -16.72
C CYS A 570 -30.30 -1.86 -17.06
N SER A 571 -31.11 -1.12 -16.32
CA SER A 571 -32.56 -1.11 -16.44
C SER A 571 -33.10 0.31 -16.69
N GLU A 572 -34.42 0.48 -16.64
CA GLU A 572 -35.07 1.80 -16.65
C GLU A 572 -35.21 2.40 -15.25
N SER A 573 -35.00 1.61 -14.18
CA SER A 573 -34.99 2.06 -12.79
C SER A 573 -33.60 2.43 -12.25
N GLY A 574 -32.52 2.05 -12.96
CA GLY A 574 -31.15 2.40 -12.61
C GLY A 574 -30.15 1.33 -13.04
N TYR A 575 -29.13 1.14 -12.19
CA TYR A 575 -28.06 0.17 -12.38
C TYR A 575 -27.89 -0.67 -11.11
N SER A 576 -27.60 -1.97 -11.24
CA SER A 576 -27.14 -2.79 -10.11
C SER A 576 -25.94 -3.64 -10.51
N ALA A 577 -24.98 -3.79 -9.59
CA ALA A 577 -23.74 -4.50 -9.82
C ALA A 577 -23.81 -5.92 -9.26
N TRP A 578 -23.45 -6.92 -10.08
CA TRP A 578 -23.59 -8.34 -9.76
C TRP A 578 -22.26 -9.09 -9.84
N HIS A 579 -21.94 -9.81 -8.77
CA HIS A 579 -20.88 -10.83 -8.76
C HIS A 579 -21.21 -11.92 -7.73
N ASN A 580 -21.00 -13.18 -8.08
CA ASN A 580 -21.27 -14.34 -7.22
C ASN A 580 -22.63 -14.30 -6.50
N LYS A 581 -23.70 -13.96 -7.24
CA LYS A 581 -25.09 -13.79 -6.74
C LYS A 581 -25.29 -12.67 -5.72
N THR A 582 -24.26 -11.89 -5.43
CA THR A 582 -24.34 -10.70 -4.58
C THR A 582 -24.72 -9.52 -5.47
N GLU A 583 -25.93 -8.98 -5.25
CA GLU A 583 -26.35 -7.71 -5.83
C GLU A 583 -25.84 -6.54 -5.00
N LYS A 584 -25.58 -5.43 -5.67
CA LYS A 584 -25.43 -4.12 -5.06
C LYS A 584 -26.17 -3.09 -5.91
N ASP A 585 -27.29 -2.62 -5.38
CA ASP A 585 -28.02 -1.48 -5.92
C ASP A 585 -27.12 -0.24 -5.95
N LEU A 586 -27.24 0.53 -7.03
CA LEU A 586 -26.50 1.77 -7.23
C LEU A 586 -27.46 2.96 -7.22
N PRO A 587 -27.01 4.17 -6.85
CA PRO A 587 -27.88 5.35 -6.81
C PRO A 587 -28.55 5.59 -8.17
N ILE A 588 -29.84 5.95 -8.14
CA ILE A 588 -30.62 6.26 -9.34
C ILE A 588 -29.91 7.38 -10.11
N SER A 589 -29.37 7.03 -11.26
CA SER A 589 -28.54 7.87 -12.11
C SER A 589 -29.22 8.05 -13.47
N ALA A 590 -28.90 9.13 -14.19
CA ALA A 590 -29.47 9.38 -15.50
C ALA A 590 -29.13 8.23 -16.47
N ARG A 591 -30.15 7.59 -17.06
CA ARG A 591 -29.97 6.48 -18.01
C ARG A 591 -29.24 6.98 -19.25
N THR A 592 -28.00 6.53 -19.46
CA THR A 592 -27.29 6.73 -20.72
C THR A 592 -27.35 5.51 -21.62
N THR A 593 -27.57 5.75 -22.92
CA THR A 593 -27.59 4.72 -23.97
C THR A 593 -26.21 4.15 -24.28
N ARG A 594 -25.14 4.80 -23.82
CA ARG A 594 -23.76 4.39 -24.04
C ARG A 594 -23.00 4.15 -22.73
N ILE A 595 -22.41 2.96 -22.61
CA ILE A 595 -21.59 2.54 -21.46
C ILE A 595 -20.18 2.27 -21.94
N GLY A 596 -19.20 2.86 -21.25
CA GLY A 596 -17.78 2.56 -21.40
C GLY A 596 -17.33 1.60 -20.31
N VAL A 597 -16.58 0.56 -20.67
CA VAL A 597 -15.99 -0.38 -19.71
C VAL A 597 -14.48 -0.26 -19.76
N TYR A 598 -13.86 -0.13 -18.60
CA TYR A 598 -12.42 -0.08 -18.41
C TYR A 598 -11.98 -1.24 -17.52
N LEU A 599 -11.12 -2.09 -18.05
CA LEU A 599 -10.51 -3.21 -17.33
C LEU A 599 -9.03 -2.91 -17.13
N ASP A 600 -8.63 -2.73 -15.87
CA ASP A 600 -7.23 -2.66 -15.47
C ASP A 600 -6.82 -4.03 -14.92
N PHE A 601 -6.39 -4.93 -15.81
CA PHE A 601 -6.04 -6.30 -15.43
C PHE A 601 -4.85 -6.33 -14.44
N PRO A 602 -3.75 -5.57 -14.65
CA PRO A 602 -2.69 -5.43 -13.63
C PRO A 602 -3.19 -4.76 -12.33
N GLY A 603 -4.06 -3.75 -12.44
CA GLY A 603 -4.66 -3.05 -11.30
C GLY A 603 -5.76 -3.83 -10.56
N ASN A 604 -6.11 -5.04 -11.00
CA ASN A 604 -7.14 -5.90 -10.42
C ASN A 604 -8.50 -5.18 -10.26
N SER A 605 -8.87 -4.35 -11.25
CA SER A 605 -10.13 -3.59 -11.22
C SER A 605 -10.88 -3.59 -12.55
N LEU A 606 -12.21 -3.52 -12.45
CA LEU A 606 -13.15 -3.40 -13.56
C LEU A 606 -14.11 -2.25 -13.27
N SER A 607 -14.10 -1.22 -14.11
CA SER A 607 -14.92 -0.02 -13.96
C SER A 607 -15.89 0.17 -15.11
N PHE A 608 -17.11 0.59 -14.79
CA PHE A 608 -18.17 0.93 -15.73
C PHE A 608 -18.45 2.42 -15.66
N TYR A 609 -18.54 3.06 -16.82
CA TYR A 609 -18.73 4.50 -16.98
C TYR A 609 -19.95 4.80 -17.83
N SER A 610 -20.73 5.77 -17.39
CA SER A 610 -21.71 6.49 -18.20
C SER A 610 -20.94 7.43 -19.14
N VAL A 611 -21.21 7.35 -20.45
CA VAL A 611 -20.47 8.10 -21.47
C VAL A 611 -21.39 9.11 -22.13
N SER A 612 -21.17 10.39 -21.82
CA SER A 612 -21.92 11.52 -22.39
C SER A 612 -20.95 12.63 -22.83
N GLU A 613 -21.22 13.89 -22.50
CA GLU A 613 -20.22 14.96 -22.48
C GLU A 613 -19.18 14.72 -21.36
N SER A 614 -19.61 14.07 -20.28
CA SER A 614 -18.80 13.63 -19.13
C SER A 614 -18.44 12.13 -19.21
N MET A 615 -17.41 11.75 -18.44
CA MET A 615 -17.11 10.34 -18.09
C MET A 615 -17.46 10.13 -16.62
N GLU A 616 -18.62 9.54 -16.34
CA GLU A 616 -19.13 9.38 -14.97
C GLU A 616 -19.04 7.92 -14.51
N LEU A 617 -18.36 7.66 -13.40
CA LEU A 617 -18.20 6.31 -12.86
C LEU A 617 -19.53 5.78 -12.30
N ILE A 618 -20.10 4.76 -12.95
CA ILE A 618 -21.29 4.05 -12.46
C ILE A 618 -20.87 3.09 -11.34
N TYR A 619 -19.86 2.26 -11.59
CA TYR A 619 -19.38 1.28 -10.61
C TYR A 619 -17.93 0.84 -10.85
N ARG A 620 -17.29 0.35 -9.78
CA ARG A 620 -16.00 -0.35 -9.83
C ARG A 620 -16.03 -1.62 -8.99
N PHE A 621 -15.69 -2.75 -9.60
CA PHE A 621 -15.27 -3.95 -8.89
C PHE A 621 -13.76 -3.89 -8.65
N GLN A 622 -13.32 -4.24 -7.45
CA GLN A 622 -11.94 -4.61 -7.16
C GLN A 622 -11.93 -6.13 -6.99
N ALA A 623 -11.23 -6.84 -7.88
CA ALA A 623 -11.26 -8.30 -7.96
C ALA A 623 -9.95 -8.84 -8.54
N ARG A 624 -9.38 -9.87 -7.92
CA ARG A 624 -8.13 -10.47 -8.38
C ARG A 624 -8.39 -11.38 -9.58
N PHE A 625 -7.89 -10.99 -10.75
CA PHE A 625 -8.08 -11.76 -11.98
C PHE A 625 -7.03 -12.86 -12.12
N SER A 626 -7.46 -14.10 -12.35
CA SER A 626 -6.61 -15.30 -12.34
C SER A 626 -6.44 -15.97 -13.71
N GLU A 627 -7.37 -15.75 -14.63
CA GLU A 627 -7.36 -16.27 -16.00
C GLU A 627 -7.88 -15.19 -16.97
N PRO A 628 -7.65 -15.29 -18.30
CA PRO A 628 -8.09 -14.27 -19.25
C PRO A 628 -9.60 -14.04 -19.24
N LEU A 629 -9.98 -12.76 -19.30
CA LEU A 629 -11.36 -12.30 -19.28
C LEU A 629 -11.89 -12.08 -20.70
N TYR A 630 -13.19 -12.27 -20.88
CA TYR A 630 -13.89 -12.02 -22.14
C TYR A 630 -15.06 -11.08 -21.86
N ALA A 631 -15.23 -10.03 -22.68
CA ALA A 631 -16.36 -9.12 -22.55
C ALA A 631 -17.67 -9.87 -22.80
N GLY A 632 -18.63 -9.76 -21.87
CA GLY A 632 -19.87 -10.54 -21.86
C GLY A 632 -21.11 -9.67 -21.74
N PHE A 633 -22.18 -10.07 -22.43
CA PHE A 633 -23.38 -9.26 -22.62
C PHE A 633 -24.66 -10.08 -22.52
N GLY A 634 -25.62 -9.63 -21.71
CA GLY A 634 -27.02 -10.07 -21.74
C GLY A 634 -27.87 -9.09 -22.53
N VAL A 635 -28.57 -9.56 -23.56
CA VAL A 635 -29.19 -8.69 -24.59
C VAL A 635 -30.71 -8.82 -24.59
N GLY A 636 -31.41 -7.83 -24.04
CA GLY A 636 -32.88 -7.76 -24.05
C GLY A 636 -33.47 -7.31 -25.37
N ALA A 637 -32.93 -6.26 -26.00
CA ALA A 637 -33.31 -5.84 -27.37
C ALA A 637 -32.11 -5.76 -28.33
N CYS A 638 -31.14 -4.87 -28.10
CA CYS A 638 -29.91 -4.83 -28.92
C CYS A 638 -28.69 -4.24 -28.19
N VAL A 639 -27.50 -4.56 -28.70
CA VAL A 639 -26.22 -3.98 -28.30
C VAL A 639 -25.29 -3.81 -29.51
N SER A 640 -24.52 -2.73 -29.55
CA SER A 640 -23.57 -2.40 -30.63
C SER A 640 -22.22 -1.97 -30.04
N LEU A 641 -21.12 -2.55 -30.52
CA LEU A 641 -19.74 -2.22 -30.13
C LEU A 641 -19.27 -0.97 -30.86
N CYS A 642 -19.05 0.14 -30.16
CA CYS A 642 -18.71 1.43 -30.75
C CYS A 642 -17.37 1.39 -31.50
N SER A 643 -17.26 2.16 -32.59
CA SER A 643 -15.98 2.41 -33.26
C SER A 643 -15.23 3.51 -32.52
N LEU A 644 -14.07 3.16 -31.94
CA LEU A 644 -13.24 4.07 -31.17
C LEU A 644 -12.00 4.47 -31.97
N GLU A 645 -12.12 5.57 -32.71
CA GLU A 645 -11.01 6.13 -33.49
C GLU A 645 -10.02 6.84 -32.55
N LYS A 646 -8.73 6.50 -32.69
CA LYS A 646 -7.65 7.18 -31.96
C LYS A 646 -7.26 8.43 -32.75
N SER A 647 -7.47 9.61 -32.17
CA SER A 647 -7.16 10.89 -32.80
C SER A 647 -5.65 11.11 -32.94
N THR A 648 -5.09 10.64 -34.04
CA THR A 648 -3.74 10.99 -34.48
C THR A 648 -3.71 12.46 -34.91
N GLN A 649 -3.48 13.35 -33.95
CA GLN A 649 -3.04 14.72 -34.24
C GLN A 649 -1.63 14.66 -34.86
N THR A 650 -1.58 14.59 -36.18
CA THR A 650 -0.37 14.89 -36.95
C THR A 650 -0.07 16.38 -36.83
N TYR A 651 0.89 16.72 -35.99
CA TYR A 651 1.54 18.03 -36.02
C TYR A 651 2.36 18.13 -37.31
N HIS A 652 2.05 19.15 -38.12
CA HIS A 652 2.79 19.58 -39.30
C HIS A 652 3.45 20.94 -39.01
#